data_AF-A0A9P1NC85-F1
#
_entry.id   AF-A0A9P1NC85-F1
#
_cell.length_a   1.000
_cell.length_b   1.000
_cell.length_c   1.000
_cell.angle_alpha   90.00
_cell.angle_beta   90.00
_cell.angle_gamma   90.00
#
_symmetry.space_group_name_H-M   'P 1'
#
loop_
_entity.id
_entity.type
_entity.pdbx_description
1 polymer ?
#
loop_
_entity_poly.entity_id
_entity_poly.type
_entity_poly.pdbx_seq_one_letter_code
_entity_poly.pdbx_strand_id
1 'polypeptide(L)'
;MSGYDQHRDSPFRPSSLNSSTCSTPNSKFNNQMSSSAFGEKKYVSKEDHERERARWLNKIEEIEKRLISSETLNSEMLITKAELRPMIDSNRKLGDRNKTLQQEIKKVEQKYCHSQDDFLTLKDAYERLQKENATLKEKRVSPEKLEELMTYRNQVLEYSKCITALRSSAYEKDKRNEMLVQKFKRLQKCLKKNDNDCDQMSNVGSDCSAASTVSLDTITEDFEEAFAKDIETNYQALYRENAELQRALNELQLNTSDLHEESFLRDQISFAHSTIEQQQLVIDATQDMMSQTAQLKSTIAAQQEQIRQLQDVIEELKQKNVSETERNDLLEFQVLEMEETSKQQTLETKEKLQAELELIKQTSEENLAKRLLEIEELKAKLGNIGDESVEVKELKEKLVKSETANANLNQEMRTLSKELGKIRFQLQGKETDLNRELKMTEALSVQLQQYVSNGQGESSKKEEELKKLKLELENVEKQRQELEKQLKDLAKEYAAYREEQRPEIRTELERRYEEARYRLKNALEKIHDYELLYEAAKKSENDGSMSKHLEEELIEVKEFNAHLQRQFQTQSNIIEALKKKVIQHRSFCDRVNKLSELEDPSRIQEELVMFSRENDCDDAKLASNIALIIKDIRKNAYYSPLEISTNHHKIRQYNSVDSSAEWQSNSSEGIVSPDENEE
;
A
#
# COMPACT_ATOMS: atom_id res chain seq x y z
N MET A 1 -0.62 22.84 38.63
CA MET A 1 -0.77 21.62 39.45
C MET A 1 0.62 21.00 39.55
N SER A 2 1.41 21.35 40.56
CA SER A 2 1.46 20.76 41.91
C SER A 2 1.82 19.27 41.94
N GLY A 3 3.07 18.99 42.31
CA GLY A 3 3.43 17.89 43.21
C GLY A 3 3.91 16.57 42.57
N TYR A 4 5.19 16.26 42.79
CA TYR A 4 5.80 14.99 43.25
C TYR A 4 7.24 14.88 42.72
N ASP A 5 8.20 15.36 43.52
CA ASP A 5 9.18 14.56 44.30
C ASP A 5 10.22 13.82 43.44
N GLN A 6 11.42 14.38 43.26
CA GLN A 6 12.59 14.26 44.18
C GLN A 6 13.05 12.83 44.44
N HIS A 7 14.03 12.36 43.65
CA HIS A 7 15.03 11.41 44.14
C HIS A 7 16.41 11.59 43.47
N ARG A 8 17.32 12.15 44.27
CA ARG A 8 18.78 11.89 44.39
C ARG A 8 19.63 11.80 43.11
N ASP A 9 20.16 12.96 42.70
CA ASP A 9 21.52 13.06 42.17
C ASP A 9 22.50 13.36 43.33
N SER A 10 23.48 12.49 43.52
CA SER A 10 24.64 12.74 44.38
C SER A 10 25.88 12.86 43.49
N PRO A 11 26.55 14.02 43.44
CA PRO A 11 27.82 14.15 42.75
C PRO A 11 28.95 13.68 43.67
N PHE A 12 29.56 12.55 43.36
CA PHE A 12 30.84 12.17 43.96
C PHE A 12 31.90 13.21 43.55
N ARG A 13 32.17 14.13 44.48
CA ARG A 13 33.30 15.05 44.44
C ARG A 13 34.57 14.23 44.73
N PRO A 14 35.64 14.32 43.91
CA PRO A 14 36.92 13.73 44.28
C PRO A 14 37.56 14.62 45.36
N SER A 15 37.67 14.09 46.57
CA SER A 15 38.47 14.70 47.63
C SER A 15 39.94 14.65 47.20
N SER A 16 40.52 15.83 47.04
CA SER A 16 41.95 16.07 46.95
C SER A 16 42.66 15.42 48.15
N LEU A 17 43.42 14.35 47.92
CA LEU A 17 44.41 13.90 48.88
C LEU A 17 45.62 14.83 48.78
N ASN A 18 45.64 15.77 49.73
CA ASN A 18 46.80 16.54 50.09
C ASN A 18 48.00 15.62 50.30
N SER A 19 49.08 15.96 49.61
CA SER A 19 50.44 15.72 50.07
C SER A 19 50.57 16.15 51.52
N SER A 20 50.85 15.21 52.40
CA SER A 20 51.26 15.50 53.77
C SER A 20 52.32 14.49 54.19
N THR A 21 53.54 15.01 54.12
CA THR A 21 54.72 14.63 54.89
C THR A 21 54.38 14.14 56.30
N CYS A 22 54.83 12.94 56.64
CA CYS A 22 55.12 12.52 58.01
C CYS A 22 56.62 12.19 58.06
N SER A 23 57.48 13.11 58.49
CA SER A 23 57.68 13.54 59.88
C SER A 23 58.25 12.39 60.72
N THR A 24 59.58 12.40 60.80
CA THR A 24 60.40 11.76 61.82
C THR A 24 59.83 11.98 63.23
N PRO A 25 59.70 10.93 64.07
CA PRO A 25 59.58 11.12 65.49
C PRO A 25 60.98 11.15 66.11
N ASN A 26 61.38 12.35 66.49
CA ASN A 26 62.46 12.58 67.43
C ASN A 26 61.88 12.35 68.84
N SER A 27 62.31 11.30 69.56
CA SER A 27 62.17 11.24 71.02
C SER A 27 63.51 10.89 71.66
N LYS A 28 64.07 11.92 72.31
CA LYS A 28 65.15 11.87 73.29
C LYS A 28 64.76 10.99 74.49
N PHE A 29 65.78 10.63 75.29
CA PHE A 29 65.82 9.79 76.50
C PHE A 29 66.01 8.29 76.16
N ASN A 30 67.11 7.62 76.48
CA ASN A 30 67.96 7.76 77.65
C ASN A 30 69.42 7.43 77.31
N ASN A 31 70.31 8.36 77.63
CA ASN A 31 71.74 8.14 77.67
C ASN A 31 72.04 7.53 79.05
N GLN A 32 72.13 6.20 79.13
CA GLN A 32 72.73 5.53 80.28
C GLN A 32 73.99 4.81 79.78
N MET A 33 75.12 5.46 80.01
CA MET A 33 76.39 4.78 80.14
C MET A 33 76.24 3.70 81.20
N SER A 34 76.38 2.44 80.79
CA SER A 34 76.93 1.38 81.62
C SER A 34 78.21 0.89 80.95
N SER A 35 79.27 1.69 81.08
CA SER A 35 80.63 1.16 81.15
C SER A 35 80.73 0.32 82.43
N SER A 36 80.37 -0.95 82.34
CA SER A 36 80.68 -1.94 83.37
C SER A 36 80.66 -3.33 82.76
N ALA A 37 81.74 -4.07 83.03
CA ALA A 37 81.92 -5.49 82.80
C ALA A 37 82.29 -5.91 81.36
N PHE A 38 83.59 -5.76 81.04
CA PHE A 38 84.39 -6.95 80.69
C PHE A 38 84.26 -7.96 81.86
N GLY A 39 83.13 -8.67 81.90
CA GLY A 39 82.79 -9.65 82.91
C GLY A 39 82.93 -11.02 82.29
N GLU A 40 84.00 -11.71 82.65
CA GLU A 40 84.29 -13.13 82.46
C GLU A 40 84.07 -13.69 81.03
N LYS A 41 85.12 -14.31 80.48
CA LYS A 41 84.95 -15.38 79.49
C LYS A 41 84.15 -16.51 80.14
N LYS A 42 82.83 -16.37 80.24
CA LYS A 42 81.93 -17.52 80.29
C LYS A 42 82.19 -18.23 78.97
N TYR A 43 82.81 -19.40 79.06
CA TYR A 43 82.79 -20.37 77.99
C TYR A 43 81.31 -20.65 77.71
N VAL A 44 80.75 -19.92 76.75
CA VAL A 44 79.44 -20.20 76.18
C VAL A 44 79.55 -21.63 75.68
N SER A 45 78.76 -22.52 76.25
CA SER A 45 78.75 -23.93 75.82
C SER A 45 78.52 -23.95 74.32
N LYS A 46 79.14 -24.90 73.62
CA LYS A 46 78.88 -25.13 72.19
C LYS A 46 77.36 -25.19 71.92
N GLU A 47 76.59 -25.73 72.86
CA GLU A 47 75.12 -25.80 72.82
C GLU A 47 74.41 -24.44 72.95
N ASP A 48 74.96 -23.48 73.70
CA ASP A 48 74.40 -22.13 73.79
C ASP A 48 74.66 -21.34 72.50
N HIS A 49 75.84 -21.51 71.91
CA HIS A 49 76.16 -20.95 70.59
C HIS A 49 75.31 -21.56 69.48
N GLU A 50 75.08 -22.88 69.51
CA GLU A 50 74.20 -23.56 68.57
C GLU A 50 72.74 -23.14 68.73
N ARG A 51 72.25 -22.96 69.97
CA ARG A 51 70.90 -22.42 70.24
C ARG A 51 70.74 -20.99 69.73
N GLU A 52 71.71 -20.12 69.97
CA GLU A 52 71.67 -18.75 69.49
C GLU A 52 71.76 -18.69 67.96
N ARG A 53 72.64 -19.49 67.34
CA ARG A 53 72.69 -19.65 65.88
C ARG A 53 71.35 -20.13 65.32
N ALA A 54 70.71 -21.11 65.94
CA ALA A 54 69.39 -21.60 65.50
C ALA A 54 68.30 -20.53 65.65
N ARG A 55 68.33 -19.72 66.73
CA ARG A 55 67.42 -18.57 66.89
C ARG A 55 67.60 -17.54 65.78
N TRP A 56 68.83 -17.17 65.46
CA TRP A 56 69.13 -16.23 64.37
C TRP A 56 68.74 -16.80 63.00
N LEU A 57 69.00 -18.08 62.73
CA LEU A 57 68.55 -18.73 61.50
C LEU A 57 67.03 -18.72 61.38
N ASN A 58 66.29 -19.10 62.43
CA ASN A 58 64.83 -19.03 62.44
C ASN A 58 64.31 -17.60 62.24
N LYS A 59 65.01 -16.59 62.81
CA LYS A 59 64.62 -15.18 62.64
C LYS A 59 64.85 -14.70 61.22
N ILE A 60 65.95 -15.11 60.59
CA ILE A 60 66.24 -14.82 59.18
C ILE A 60 65.18 -15.50 58.29
N GLU A 61 64.87 -16.78 58.51
CA GLU A 61 63.82 -17.48 57.77
C GLU A 61 62.44 -16.82 57.92
N GLU A 62 62.10 -16.31 59.12
CA GLU A 62 60.85 -15.58 59.34
C GLU A 62 60.82 -14.26 58.54
N ILE A 63 61.95 -13.54 58.50
CA ILE A 63 62.07 -12.29 57.74
C ILE A 63 62.01 -12.57 56.23
N GLU A 64 62.68 -13.61 55.74
CA GLU A 64 62.65 -14.04 54.34
C GLU A 64 61.22 -14.43 53.92
N LYS A 65 60.49 -15.19 54.75
CA LYS A 65 59.08 -15.51 54.49
C LYS A 65 58.21 -14.26 54.39
N ARG A 66 58.42 -13.27 55.28
CA ARG A 66 57.70 -11.98 55.22
C ARG A 66 58.07 -11.17 53.99
N LEU A 67 59.34 -11.17 53.60
CA LEU A 67 59.81 -10.48 52.39
C LEU A 67 59.15 -11.09 51.15
N ILE A 68 59.17 -12.41 51.01
CA ILE A 68 58.52 -13.13 49.90
C ILE A 68 57.02 -12.83 49.88
N SER A 69 56.33 -12.87 51.02
CA SER A 69 54.90 -12.52 51.09
C SER A 69 54.64 -11.06 50.69
N SER A 70 55.54 -10.13 51.06
CA SER A 70 55.44 -8.72 50.66
C SER A 70 55.70 -8.52 49.17
N GLU A 71 56.64 -9.27 48.57
CA GLU A 71 56.93 -9.23 47.14
C GLU A 71 55.76 -9.79 46.32
N THR A 72 55.15 -10.90 46.76
CA THR A 72 53.94 -11.45 46.16
C THR A 72 52.79 -10.45 46.19
N LEU A 73 52.51 -9.85 47.36
CA LEU A 73 51.44 -8.84 47.49
C LEU A 73 51.68 -7.61 46.60
N ASN A 74 52.94 -7.16 46.49
CA ASN A 74 53.28 -6.02 45.63
C ASN A 74 53.13 -6.37 44.14
N SER A 75 53.47 -7.59 43.74
CA SER A 75 53.25 -8.11 42.38
C SER A 75 51.76 -8.18 42.05
N GLU A 76 50.94 -8.73 42.95
CA GLU A 76 49.49 -8.76 42.83
C GLU A 76 48.90 -7.34 42.70
N MET A 77 49.35 -6.40 43.53
CA MET A 77 48.92 -5.00 43.45
C MET A 77 49.29 -4.34 42.11
N LEU A 78 50.47 -4.64 41.56
CA LEU A 78 50.88 -4.14 40.25
C LEU A 78 49.99 -4.70 39.13
N ILE A 79 49.65 -5.99 39.19
CA ILE A 79 48.73 -6.64 38.24
C ILE A 79 47.35 -5.98 38.33
N THR A 80 46.77 -5.87 39.53
CA THR A 80 45.47 -5.21 39.74
C THR A 80 45.49 -3.75 39.25
N LYS A 81 46.58 -3.02 39.47
CA LYS A 81 46.73 -1.64 38.98
C LYS A 81 46.81 -1.57 37.44
N ALA A 82 47.48 -2.53 36.82
CA ALA A 82 47.57 -2.64 35.36
C ALA A 82 46.21 -2.97 34.74
N GLU A 83 45.38 -3.79 35.41
CA GLU A 83 44.02 -4.12 35.00
C GLU A 83 43.03 -2.97 35.20
N LEU A 84 43.13 -2.22 36.32
CA LEU A 84 42.21 -1.11 36.61
C LEU A 84 42.38 0.10 35.69
N ARG A 85 43.60 0.39 35.22
CA ARG A 85 43.89 1.56 34.39
C ARG A 85 43.09 1.59 33.07
N PRO A 86 43.06 0.54 32.24
CA PRO A 86 42.23 0.51 31.04
C PRO A 86 40.73 0.56 31.35
N MET A 87 40.28 0.00 32.48
CA MET A 87 38.87 0.11 32.90
C MET A 87 38.47 1.55 33.24
N ILE A 88 39.35 2.29 33.92
CA ILE A 88 39.13 3.72 34.22
C ILE A 88 39.07 4.54 32.93
N ASP A 89 39.99 4.29 31.99
CA ASP A 89 40.00 4.99 30.70
C ASP A 89 38.77 4.65 29.85
N SER A 90 38.32 3.38 29.87
CA SER A 90 37.09 2.94 29.23
C SER A 90 35.87 3.63 29.84
N ASN A 91 35.76 3.66 31.17
CA ASN A 91 34.67 4.34 31.88
C ASN A 91 34.66 5.86 31.59
N ARG A 92 35.82 6.49 31.46
CA ARG A 92 35.91 7.90 31.07
C ARG A 92 35.38 8.12 29.66
N LYS A 93 35.77 7.28 28.69
CA LYS A 93 35.26 7.33 27.31
C LYS A 93 33.75 7.10 27.25
N LEU A 94 33.23 6.15 28.02
CA LEU A 94 31.78 5.91 28.15
C LEU A 94 31.07 7.13 28.74
N GLY A 95 31.65 7.77 29.76
CA GLY A 95 31.12 9.00 30.34
C GLY A 95 31.04 10.15 29.34
N ASP A 96 32.07 10.34 28.51
CA ASP A 96 32.07 11.38 27.48
C ASP A 96 31.07 11.05 26.35
N ARG A 97 30.97 9.79 25.94
CA ARG A 97 29.93 9.35 24.99
C ARG A 97 28.52 9.58 25.53
N ASN A 98 28.29 9.29 26.81
CA ASN A 98 26.99 9.50 27.46
C ASN A 98 26.62 11.00 27.50
N LYS A 99 27.59 11.89 27.75
CA LYS A 99 27.36 13.35 27.67
C LYS A 99 26.96 13.79 26.26
N THR A 100 27.63 13.27 25.23
CA THR A 100 27.27 13.58 23.84
C THR A 100 25.86 13.11 23.52
N LEU A 101 25.50 11.87 23.89
CA LEU A 101 24.16 11.33 23.70
C LEU A 101 23.10 12.15 24.44
N GLN A 102 23.36 12.58 25.67
CA GLN A 102 22.45 13.47 26.40
C GLN A 102 22.26 14.83 25.71
N GLN A 103 23.31 15.38 25.08
CA GLN A 103 23.18 16.62 24.31
C GLN A 103 22.38 16.41 23.02
N GLU A 104 22.54 15.27 22.35
CA GLU A 104 21.75 14.92 21.16
C GLU A 104 20.28 14.71 21.51
N ILE A 105 19.98 14.00 22.62
CA ILE A 105 18.61 13.85 23.13
C ILE A 105 17.98 15.22 23.37
N LYS A 106 18.66 16.14 24.07
CA LYS A 106 18.14 17.50 24.29
C LYS A 106 17.88 18.27 23.00
N LYS A 107 18.74 18.12 21.98
CA LYS A 107 18.53 18.75 20.67
C LYS A 107 17.30 18.17 19.95
N VAL A 108 17.09 16.85 20.04
CA VAL A 108 15.92 16.19 19.47
C VAL A 108 14.65 16.60 20.20
N GLU A 109 14.66 16.61 21.53
CA GLU A 109 13.54 17.10 22.36
C GLU A 109 13.18 18.54 22.01
N GLN A 110 14.17 19.42 21.86
CA GLN A 110 13.93 20.80 21.44
C GLN A 110 13.28 20.85 20.06
N LYS A 111 13.79 20.12 19.07
CA LYS A 111 13.17 20.05 17.73
C LYS A 111 11.75 19.50 17.77
N TYR A 112 11.49 18.52 18.63
CA TYR A 112 10.16 17.97 18.83
C TYR A 112 9.19 19.01 19.39
N CYS A 113 9.59 19.79 20.39
CA CYS A 113 8.78 20.89 20.91
C CYS A 113 8.44 21.93 19.82
N HIS A 114 9.42 22.35 19.00
CA HIS A 114 9.15 23.30 17.90
C HIS A 114 8.18 22.70 16.87
N SER A 115 8.35 21.43 16.50
CA SER A 115 7.44 20.76 15.57
C SER A 115 6.03 20.62 16.15
N GLN A 116 5.89 20.45 17.46
CA GLN A 116 4.61 20.39 18.15
C GLN A 116 3.90 21.76 18.13
N ASP A 117 4.62 22.84 18.35
CA ASP A 117 4.10 24.21 18.27
C ASP A 117 3.67 24.58 16.84
N ASP A 118 4.48 24.19 15.84
CA ASP A 118 4.16 24.35 14.42
C ASP A 118 2.88 23.58 14.04
N PHE A 119 2.75 22.34 14.51
CA PHE A 119 1.56 21.52 14.28
C PHE A 119 0.30 22.15 14.90
N LEU A 120 0.38 22.67 16.12
CA LEU A 120 -0.73 23.38 16.77
C LEU A 120 -1.13 24.62 15.97
N THR A 121 -0.15 25.40 15.51
CA THR A 121 -0.40 26.59 14.68
C THR A 121 -1.07 26.23 13.35
N LEU A 122 -0.63 25.14 12.71
CA LEU A 122 -1.21 24.65 11.47
C LEU A 122 -2.65 24.15 11.68
N LYS A 123 -2.91 23.45 12.78
CA LYS A 123 -4.25 23.00 13.17
C LYS A 123 -5.21 24.19 13.35
N ASP A 124 -4.78 25.23 14.05
CA ASP A 124 -5.60 26.44 14.25
C ASP A 124 -5.85 27.21 12.94
N ALA A 125 -4.91 27.17 12.00
CA ALA A 125 -5.10 27.72 10.65
C ALA A 125 -6.09 26.88 9.83
N TYR A 126 -5.98 25.55 9.90
CA TYR A 126 -6.90 24.62 9.23
C TYR A 126 -8.34 24.78 9.73
N GLU A 127 -8.55 24.83 11.04
CA GLU A 127 -9.89 25.04 11.61
C GLU A 127 -10.50 26.40 11.20
N ARG A 128 -9.69 27.45 11.06
CA ARG A 128 -10.14 28.74 10.51
C ARG A 128 -10.55 28.64 9.05
N LEU A 129 -9.74 28.02 8.21
CA LEU A 129 -10.06 27.81 6.79
C LEU A 129 -11.30 26.95 6.59
N GLN A 130 -11.49 25.92 7.42
CA GLN A 130 -12.67 25.06 7.36
C GLN A 130 -13.95 25.86 7.65
N LYS A 131 -13.92 26.74 8.66
CA LYS A 131 -15.04 27.64 8.97
C LYS A 131 -15.34 28.60 7.82
N GLU A 132 -14.30 29.21 7.25
CA GLU A 132 -14.45 30.13 6.11
C GLU A 132 -15.03 29.42 4.87
N ASN A 133 -14.55 28.21 4.57
CA ASN A 133 -15.06 27.40 3.46
C ASN A 133 -16.53 27.02 3.66
N ALA A 134 -16.94 26.68 4.88
CA ALA A 134 -18.35 26.46 5.21
C ALA A 134 -19.20 27.72 4.93
N THR A 135 -18.75 28.90 5.37
CA THR A 135 -19.43 30.17 5.10
C THR A 135 -19.48 30.50 3.60
N LEU A 136 -18.43 30.20 2.84
CA LEU A 136 -18.42 30.42 1.39
C LEU A 136 -19.34 29.45 0.65
N LYS A 137 -19.46 28.20 1.10
CA LYS A 137 -20.44 27.24 0.56
C LYS A 137 -21.87 27.73 0.78
N GLU A 138 -22.18 28.24 1.97
CA GLU A 138 -23.47 28.86 2.27
C GLU A 138 -23.74 30.07 1.35
N LYS A 139 -22.75 30.94 1.14
CA LYS A 139 -22.88 32.10 0.23
C LYS A 139 -22.97 31.72 -1.26
N ARG A 140 -22.36 30.63 -1.70
CA ARG A 140 -22.42 30.15 -3.10
C ARG A 140 -23.78 29.57 -3.47
N VAL A 141 -24.53 29.10 -2.47
CA VAL A 141 -25.90 28.61 -2.63
C VAL A 141 -26.86 29.71 -2.17
N SER A 142 -26.84 30.88 -2.82
CA SER A 142 -27.87 31.89 -2.54
C SER A 142 -29.22 31.33 -3.02
N PRO A 143 -30.17 31.02 -2.12
CA PRO A 143 -31.43 30.37 -2.49
C PRO A 143 -32.22 31.19 -3.53
N GLU A 144 -32.11 32.51 -3.43
CA GLU A 144 -32.77 33.49 -4.29
C GLU A 144 -32.39 33.34 -5.77
N LYS A 145 -31.10 33.13 -6.11
CA LYS A 145 -30.68 32.90 -7.51
C LYS A 145 -31.14 31.56 -8.06
N LEU A 146 -31.29 30.55 -7.19
CA LEU A 146 -31.76 29.23 -7.57
C LEU A 146 -33.26 29.26 -7.88
N GLU A 147 -34.02 30.01 -7.08
CA GLU A 147 -35.43 30.31 -7.32
C GLU A 147 -35.64 31.16 -8.58
N GLU A 148 -34.81 32.16 -8.82
CA GLU A 148 -34.83 32.98 -10.04
C GLU A 148 -34.56 32.14 -11.31
N LEU A 149 -33.53 31.27 -11.28
CA LEU A 149 -33.26 30.32 -12.37
C LEU A 149 -34.41 29.34 -12.61
N MET A 150 -35.06 28.88 -11.54
CA MET A 150 -36.24 28.02 -11.66
C MET A 150 -37.42 28.76 -12.31
N THR A 151 -37.58 30.04 -12.00
CA THR A 151 -38.59 30.92 -12.60
C THR A 151 -38.34 31.12 -14.10
N TYR A 152 -37.09 31.41 -14.50
CA TYR A 152 -36.72 31.51 -15.91
C TYR A 152 -36.92 30.21 -16.68
N ARG A 153 -36.58 29.06 -16.07
CA ARG A 153 -36.82 27.74 -16.69
C ARG A 153 -38.29 27.51 -16.98
N ASN A 154 -39.18 27.86 -16.05
CA ASN A 154 -40.62 27.76 -16.24
C ASN A 154 -41.12 28.69 -17.34
N GLN A 155 -40.60 29.92 -17.41
CA GLN A 155 -40.96 30.88 -18.45
C GLN A 155 -40.54 30.41 -19.86
N VAL A 156 -39.34 29.83 -19.99
CA VAL A 156 -38.86 29.22 -21.25
C VAL A 156 -39.75 28.04 -21.67
N LEU A 157 -40.19 27.22 -20.72
CA LEU A 157 -41.12 26.11 -20.99
C LEU A 157 -42.47 26.63 -21.50
N GLU A 158 -43.02 27.70 -20.92
CA GLU A 158 -44.26 28.30 -21.41
C GLU A 158 -44.11 28.89 -22.82
N TYR A 159 -43.02 29.60 -23.11
CA TYR A 159 -42.76 30.07 -24.47
C TYR A 159 -42.60 28.92 -25.47
N SER A 160 -41.95 27.82 -25.08
CA SER A 160 -41.85 26.63 -25.92
C SER A 160 -43.23 26.01 -26.24
N LYS A 161 -44.15 25.99 -25.27
CA LYS A 161 -45.55 25.56 -25.49
C LYS A 161 -46.27 26.47 -26.46
N CYS A 162 -46.16 27.79 -26.29
CA CYS A 162 -46.76 28.78 -27.20
C CYS A 162 -46.23 28.63 -28.63
N ILE A 163 -44.91 28.49 -28.81
CA ILE A 163 -44.30 28.27 -30.12
C ILE A 163 -44.83 26.99 -30.77
N THR A 164 -44.97 25.91 -30.00
CA THR A 164 -45.51 24.64 -30.49
C THR A 164 -46.96 24.80 -30.95
N ALA A 165 -47.82 25.46 -30.16
CA ALA A 165 -49.21 25.71 -30.53
C ALA A 165 -49.34 26.57 -31.79
N LEU A 166 -48.48 27.60 -31.94
CA LEU A 166 -48.44 28.44 -33.13
C LEU A 166 -48.06 27.65 -34.39
N ARG A 167 -47.06 26.76 -34.29
CA ARG A 167 -46.67 25.86 -35.40
C ARG A 167 -47.79 24.92 -35.79
N SER A 168 -48.48 24.31 -34.83
CA SER A 168 -49.64 23.44 -35.09
C SER A 168 -50.80 24.20 -35.75
N SER A 169 -51.05 25.45 -35.33
CA SER A 169 -52.07 26.32 -35.93
C SER A 169 -51.74 26.70 -37.38
N ALA A 170 -50.47 27.03 -37.65
CA ALA A 170 -49.99 27.31 -39.01
C ALA A 170 -50.16 26.09 -39.93
N TYR A 171 -49.79 24.90 -39.45
CA TYR A 171 -49.98 23.65 -40.18
C TYR A 171 -51.46 23.37 -40.53
N GLU A 172 -52.39 23.59 -39.59
CA GLU A 172 -53.82 23.43 -39.86
C GLU A 172 -54.41 24.52 -40.78
N LYS A 173 -53.79 25.70 -40.85
CA LYS A 173 -54.13 26.70 -41.87
C LYS A 173 -53.69 26.24 -43.26
N ASP A 174 -52.49 25.70 -43.39
CA ASP A 174 -51.96 25.20 -44.67
C ASP A 174 -52.78 24.02 -45.19
N LYS A 175 -53.16 23.09 -44.33
CA LYS A 175 -54.05 21.97 -44.66
C LYS A 175 -55.43 22.43 -45.15
N ARG A 176 -56.00 23.48 -44.54
CA ARG A 176 -57.27 24.08 -45.00
C ARG A 176 -57.12 24.72 -46.38
N ASN A 177 -56.02 25.42 -46.63
CA ASN A 177 -55.71 25.99 -47.94
C ASN A 177 -55.55 24.91 -49.01
N GLU A 178 -54.85 23.82 -48.70
CA GLU A 178 -54.68 22.68 -49.60
C GLU A 178 -56.03 22.03 -49.97
N MET A 179 -56.91 21.84 -48.99
CA MET A 179 -58.27 21.36 -49.21
C MET A 179 -59.10 22.29 -50.11
N LEU A 180 -58.97 23.62 -49.93
CA LEU A 180 -59.61 24.61 -50.79
C LEU A 180 -59.08 24.54 -52.22
N VAL A 181 -57.76 24.42 -52.41
CA VAL A 181 -57.14 24.25 -53.72
C VAL A 181 -57.61 22.97 -54.39
N GLN A 182 -57.74 21.86 -53.65
CA GLN A 182 -58.30 20.61 -54.18
C GLN A 182 -59.76 20.76 -54.62
N LYS A 183 -60.60 21.45 -53.84
CA LYS A 183 -62.00 21.75 -54.22
C LYS A 183 -62.06 22.63 -55.46
N PHE A 184 -61.23 23.66 -55.55
CA PHE A 184 -61.14 24.54 -56.71
C PHE A 184 -60.73 23.78 -57.98
N LYS A 185 -59.74 22.88 -57.87
CA LYS A 185 -59.34 21.98 -58.98
C LYS A 185 -60.48 21.04 -59.42
N ARG A 186 -61.34 20.58 -58.51
CA ARG A 186 -62.53 19.77 -58.85
C ARG A 186 -63.58 20.61 -59.59
N LEU A 187 -63.86 21.83 -59.12
CA LEU A 187 -64.79 22.76 -59.78
C LEU A 187 -64.33 23.13 -61.20
N GLN A 188 -63.03 23.42 -61.40
CA GLN A 188 -62.48 23.64 -62.74
C GLN A 188 -62.62 22.42 -63.67
N LYS A 189 -62.56 21.19 -63.13
CA LYS A 189 -62.80 19.97 -63.92
C LYS A 189 -64.27 19.80 -64.30
N CYS A 190 -65.20 20.22 -63.45
CA CYS A 190 -66.64 20.23 -63.78
C CYS A 190 -66.97 21.28 -64.85
N LEU A 191 -66.36 22.46 -64.79
CA LEU A 191 -66.53 23.51 -65.82
C LEU A 191 -65.97 23.13 -67.19
N LYS A 192 -65.01 22.20 -67.27
CA LYS A 192 -64.45 21.70 -68.54
C LYS A 192 -65.24 20.52 -69.15
N LYS A 193 -66.28 20.04 -68.47
CA LYS A 193 -67.23 19.05 -68.99
C LYS A 193 -68.60 19.73 -69.11
N ASN A 194 -68.79 20.51 -70.16
CA ASN A 194 -70.11 20.85 -70.70
C ASN A 194 -69.90 21.45 -72.10
N ASP A 195 -69.80 20.57 -73.08
CA ASP A 195 -70.27 20.79 -74.45
C ASP A 195 -70.88 19.45 -74.89
N ASN A 196 -72.13 19.24 -74.46
CA ASN A 196 -73.24 18.76 -75.28
C ASN A 196 -74.39 18.24 -74.38
N ASP A 197 -75.49 18.98 -74.50
CA ASP A 197 -76.89 18.57 -74.32
C ASP A 197 -77.41 18.28 -72.91
N CYS A 198 -78.10 19.25 -72.32
CA CYS A 198 -79.57 19.34 -72.44
C CYS A 198 -80.16 20.46 -71.58
N ASP A 199 -80.99 21.27 -72.24
CA ASP A 199 -81.90 22.25 -71.68
C ASP A 199 -82.75 21.72 -70.50
N GLN A 200 -82.85 22.51 -69.42
CA GLN A 200 -84.14 22.84 -68.78
C GLN A 200 -84.00 23.91 -67.67
N MET A 201 -84.46 25.12 -68.02
CA MET A 201 -85.30 26.02 -67.22
C MET A 201 -84.76 26.75 -65.97
N SER A 202 -84.80 28.10 -66.10
CA SER A 202 -85.27 29.13 -65.13
C SER A 202 -84.31 29.51 -63.99
N ASN A 203 -84.19 30.76 -63.51
CA ASN A 203 -84.94 32.00 -63.70
C ASN A 203 -84.17 33.17 -63.01
N VAL A 204 -84.28 34.41 -63.53
CA VAL A 204 -84.16 35.74 -62.83
C VAL A 204 -82.77 36.14 -62.29
N GLY A 205 -82.23 37.35 -62.39
CA GLY A 205 -82.62 38.70 -62.89
C GLY A 205 -81.38 39.61 -62.70
N SER A 206 -81.05 40.50 -63.65
CA SER A 206 -81.44 41.92 -63.71
C SER A 206 -80.40 42.87 -63.06
N ASP A 207 -80.12 43.94 -63.82
CA ASP A 207 -79.59 45.26 -63.41
C ASP A 207 -78.05 45.39 -63.27
N CYS A 208 -77.35 46.38 -63.83
CA CYS A 208 -77.74 47.54 -64.62
C CYS A 208 -76.49 48.11 -65.32
N SER A 209 -76.67 48.60 -66.54
CA SER A 209 -75.74 49.42 -67.29
C SER A 209 -75.49 50.78 -66.64
N ALA A 210 -74.27 51.31 -66.77
CA ALA A 210 -74.06 52.75 -66.89
C ALA A 210 -72.74 53.02 -67.64
N ALA A 211 -72.86 53.42 -68.91
CA ALA A 211 -71.79 54.07 -69.64
C ALA A 211 -71.50 55.43 -68.99
N SER A 212 -70.23 55.77 -68.78
CA SER A 212 -69.79 57.12 -68.44
C SER A 212 -68.72 57.56 -69.42
N THR A 213 -69.10 58.50 -70.29
CA THR A 213 -68.21 59.25 -71.17
C THR A 213 -67.52 60.33 -70.33
N VAL A 214 -66.23 60.16 -70.03
CA VAL A 214 -65.41 61.19 -69.37
C VAL A 214 -64.89 62.15 -70.44
N SER A 215 -65.27 63.42 -70.28
CA SER A 215 -64.83 64.57 -71.08
C SER A 215 -63.38 64.92 -70.74
N LEU A 216 -62.58 65.28 -71.75
CA LEU A 216 -61.17 65.68 -71.61
C LEU A 216 -60.95 66.95 -70.77
N ASP A 217 -62.00 67.73 -70.48
CA ASP A 217 -61.92 68.91 -69.62
C ASP A 217 -61.91 68.57 -68.12
N THR A 218 -62.36 67.37 -67.72
CA THR A 218 -62.41 66.94 -66.30
C THR A 218 -61.06 66.43 -65.79
N ILE A 219 -60.13 66.11 -66.70
CA ILE A 219 -58.79 65.62 -66.33
C ILE A 219 -57.92 66.78 -65.84
N THR A 220 -58.08 67.98 -66.39
CA THR A 220 -57.27 69.16 -66.04
C THR A 220 -57.59 69.74 -64.66
N GLU A 221 -58.85 69.77 -64.23
CA GLU A 221 -59.23 70.24 -62.89
C GLU A 221 -58.79 69.25 -61.79
N ASP A 222 -58.86 67.94 -62.04
CA ASP A 222 -58.45 66.91 -61.08
C ASP A 222 -56.94 66.94 -60.78
N PHE A 223 -56.10 67.34 -61.74
CA PHE A 223 -54.66 67.47 -61.53
C PHE A 223 -54.26 68.72 -60.74
N GLU A 224 -54.94 69.85 -60.93
CA GLU A 224 -54.65 71.08 -60.17
C GLU A 224 -55.14 70.98 -58.72
N GLU A 225 -56.31 70.37 -58.48
CA GLU A 225 -56.84 70.19 -57.12
C GLU A 225 -56.03 69.15 -56.32
N ALA A 226 -55.59 68.06 -56.95
CA ALA A 226 -54.74 67.06 -56.30
C ALA A 226 -53.36 67.63 -55.91
N PHE A 227 -52.72 68.41 -56.80
CA PHE A 227 -51.44 69.03 -56.49
C PHE A 227 -51.52 70.10 -55.41
N ALA A 228 -52.57 70.93 -55.43
CA ALA A 228 -52.78 71.95 -54.42
C ALA A 228 -52.97 71.32 -53.02
N LYS A 229 -53.73 70.22 -52.97
CA LYS A 229 -54.02 69.51 -51.71
C LYS A 229 -52.78 68.80 -51.15
N ASP A 230 -51.95 68.20 -51.98
CA ASP A 230 -50.70 67.53 -51.57
C ASP A 230 -49.64 68.53 -51.06
N ILE A 231 -49.60 69.74 -51.63
CA ILE A 231 -48.72 70.81 -51.14
C ILE A 231 -49.19 71.29 -49.76
N GLU A 232 -50.51 71.42 -49.56
CA GLU A 232 -51.07 71.86 -48.28
C GLU A 232 -50.83 70.84 -47.15
N THR A 233 -51.01 69.53 -47.42
CA THR A 233 -50.70 68.48 -46.44
C THR A 233 -49.23 68.42 -46.08
N ASN A 234 -48.32 68.61 -47.05
CA ASN A 234 -46.89 68.66 -46.77
C ASN A 234 -46.49 69.87 -45.92
N TYR A 235 -47.08 71.04 -46.16
CA TYR A 235 -46.85 72.21 -45.30
C TYR A 235 -47.36 71.99 -43.88
N GLN A 236 -48.54 71.38 -43.71
CA GLN A 236 -49.07 71.07 -42.37
C GLN A 236 -48.23 70.04 -41.61
N ALA A 237 -47.64 69.06 -42.30
CA ALA A 237 -46.72 68.09 -41.69
C ALA A 237 -45.44 68.76 -41.20
N LEU A 238 -44.84 69.65 -42.01
CA LEU A 238 -43.66 70.44 -41.65
C LEU A 238 -43.90 71.32 -40.43
N TYR A 239 -45.07 71.96 -40.30
CA TYR A 239 -45.39 72.77 -39.12
C TYR A 239 -45.50 71.93 -37.83
N ARG A 240 -46.00 70.68 -37.91
CA ARG A 240 -46.05 69.78 -36.74
C ARG A 240 -44.67 69.33 -36.32
N GLU A 241 -43.83 68.94 -37.27
CA GLU A 241 -42.46 68.51 -37.02
C GLU A 241 -41.62 69.64 -36.38
N ASN A 242 -41.79 70.88 -36.86
CA ASN A 242 -41.09 72.05 -36.32
C ASN A 242 -41.52 72.36 -34.86
N ALA A 243 -42.81 72.16 -34.54
CA ALA A 243 -43.31 72.31 -33.18
C ALA A 243 -42.80 71.23 -32.22
N GLU A 244 -42.60 70.00 -32.71
CA GLU A 244 -42.00 68.91 -31.93
C GLU A 244 -40.50 69.14 -31.68
N LEU A 245 -39.77 69.61 -32.69
CA LEU A 245 -38.35 69.99 -32.56
C LEU A 245 -38.15 71.13 -31.56
N GLN A 246 -39.01 72.15 -31.56
CA GLN A 246 -38.96 73.22 -30.56
C GLN A 246 -39.27 72.73 -29.15
N ARG A 247 -40.11 71.70 -29.00
CA ARG A 247 -40.40 71.07 -27.70
C ARG A 247 -39.18 70.30 -27.18
N ALA A 248 -38.52 69.52 -28.04
CA ALA A 248 -37.29 68.79 -27.71
C ALA A 248 -36.11 69.73 -27.39
N LEU A 249 -36.00 70.85 -28.10
CA LEU A 249 -34.96 71.86 -27.83
C LEU A 249 -35.13 72.51 -26.45
N ASN A 250 -36.37 72.80 -26.05
CA ASN A 250 -36.67 73.36 -24.73
C ASN A 250 -36.41 72.36 -23.59
N GLU A 251 -36.68 71.07 -23.79
CA GLU A 251 -36.33 70.01 -22.83
C GLU A 251 -34.81 69.91 -22.62
N LEU A 252 -34.01 70.05 -23.69
CA LEU A 252 -32.55 70.07 -23.60
C LEU A 252 -32.01 71.33 -22.90
N GLN A 253 -32.66 72.49 -23.09
CA GLN A 253 -32.28 73.73 -22.40
C GLN A 253 -32.61 73.72 -20.90
N LEU A 254 -33.68 73.03 -20.49
CA LEU A 254 -34.02 72.83 -19.07
C LEU A 254 -33.04 71.87 -18.36
N ASN A 255 -32.40 70.95 -19.08
CA ASN A 255 -31.47 69.97 -18.52
C ASN A 255 -30.01 70.47 -18.35
N THR A 256 -29.66 71.64 -18.90
CA THR A 256 -28.27 72.17 -18.88
C THR A 256 -28.01 73.19 -17.77
N SER A 257 -28.99 73.44 -16.89
CA SER A 257 -28.90 74.49 -15.87
C SER A 257 -28.59 74.00 -14.44
N ASP A 258 -28.38 72.71 -14.21
CA ASP A 258 -28.21 72.17 -12.85
C ASP A 258 -26.81 71.61 -12.59
N LEU A 259 -26.31 71.89 -11.38
CA LEU A 259 -25.07 71.46 -10.69
C LEU A 259 -24.76 69.94 -10.70
N HIS A 260 -25.47 69.15 -11.49
CA HIS A 260 -25.43 67.70 -11.51
C HIS A 260 -24.29 67.12 -12.36
N GLU A 261 -23.89 67.80 -13.45
CA GLU A 261 -22.78 67.34 -14.31
C GLU A 261 -21.40 67.47 -13.64
N GLU A 262 -21.19 68.53 -12.84
CA GLU A 262 -19.92 68.74 -12.12
C GLU A 262 -19.76 67.74 -10.96
N SER A 263 -20.86 67.39 -10.27
CA SER A 263 -20.92 66.31 -9.27
C SER A 263 -20.57 64.96 -9.89
N PHE A 264 -21.16 64.64 -11.05
CA PHE A 264 -20.94 63.37 -11.72
C PHE A 264 -19.48 63.19 -12.18
N LEU A 265 -18.86 64.23 -12.73
CA LEU A 265 -17.44 64.21 -13.11
C LEU A 265 -16.51 64.05 -11.89
N ARG A 266 -16.83 64.68 -10.75
CA ARG A 266 -16.06 64.51 -9.50
C ARG A 266 -16.15 63.09 -8.94
N ASP A 267 -17.33 62.49 -8.99
CA ASP A 267 -17.55 61.12 -8.56
C ASP A 267 -16.83 60.13 -9.50
N GLN A 268 -16.85 60.40 -10.80
CA GLN A 268 -16.14 59.60 -11.79
C GLN A 268 -14.60 59.67 -11.63
N ILE A 269 -14.05 60.86 -11.32
CA ILE A 269 -12.62 61.03 -11.00
C ILE A 269 -12.26 60.34 -9.68
N SER A 270 -13.11 60.45 -8.65
CA SER A 270 -12.88 59.77 -7.37
C SER A 270 -12.90 58.25 -7.53
N PHE A 271 -13.82 57.73 -8.35
CA PHE A 271 -13.86 56.32 -8.71
C PHE A 271 -12.60 55.87 -9.47
N ALA A 272 -12.12 56.67 -10.43
CA ALA A 272 -10.88 56.40 -11.14
C ALA A 272 -9.66 56.38 -10.20
N HIS A 273 -9.56 57.33 -9.26
CA HIS A 273 -8.49 57.37 -8.26
C HIS A 273 -8.52 56.15 -7.32
N SER A 274 -9.69 55.77 -6.81
CA SER A 274 -9.84 54.57 -5.99
C SER A 274 -9.46 53.29 -6.75
N THR A 275 -9.76 53.25 -8.06
CA THR A 275 -9.37 52.13 -8.93
C THR A 275 -7.85 52.07 -9.13
N ILE A 276 -7.20 53.21 -9.32
CA ILE A 276 -5.74 53.30 -9.46
C ILE A 276 -5.05 52.87 -8.16
N GLU A 277 -5.54 53.32 -7.01
CA GLU A 277 -4.98 52.94 -5.70
C GLU A 277 -5.13 51.44 -5.44
N GLN A 278 -6.27 50.85 -5.81
CA GLN A 278 -6.48 49.40 -5.72
C GLN A 278 -5.53 48.63 -6.67
N GLN A 279 -5.30 49.13 -7.89
CA GLN A 279 -4.33 48.54 -8.82
C GLN A 279 -2.89 48.63 -8.29
N GLN A 280 -2.51 49.73 -7.65
CA GLN A 280 -1.18 49.89 -7.06
C GLN A 280 -0.94 48.88 -5.93
N LEU A 281 -1.94 48.64 -5.07
CA LEU A 281 -1.86 47.61 -4.02
C LEU A 281 -1.67 46.21 -4.60
N VAL A 282 -2.32 45.90 -5.72
CA VAL A 282 -2.14 44.62 -6.42
C VAL A 282 -0.71 44.51 -6.97
N ILE A 283 -0.18 45.58 -7.57
CA ILE A 283 1.19 45.60 -8.10
C ILE A 283 2.21 45.38 -6.98
N ASP A 284 2.10 46.10 -5.87
CA ASP A 284 3.02 45.98 -4.74
C ASP A 284 2.98 44.56 -4.16
N ALA A 285 1.78 43.99 -3.98
CA ALA A 285 1.64 42.62 -3.50
C ALA A 285 2.16 41.57 -4.50
N THR A 286 2.06 41.83 -5.80
CA THR A 286 2.64 40.96 -6.84
C THR A 286 4.17 41.05 -6.81
N GLN A 287 4.74 42.23 -6.57
CA GLN A 287 6.18 42.43 -6.45
C GLN A 287 6.76 41.73 -5.21
N ASP A 288 6.06 41.77 -4.08
CA ASP A 288 6.43 41.01 -2.89
C ASP A 288 6.36 39.50 -3.12
N MET A 289 5.32 39.00 -3.80
CA MET A 289 5.25 37.59 -4.19
C MET A 289 6.41 37.19 -5.13
N MET A 290 6.78 38.03 -6.08
CA MET A 290 7.93 37.76 -6.95
C MET A 290 9.24 37.71 -6.16
N SER A 291 9.43 38.61 -5.18
CA SER A 291 10.59 38.62 -4.28
C SER A 291 10.66 37.34 -3.43
N GLN A 292 9.54 36.92 -2.83
CA GLN A 292 9.45 35.66 -2.08
C GLN A 292 9.71 34.44 -2.99
N THR A 293 9.18 34.46 -4.23
CA THR A 293 9.41 33.40 -5.21
C THR A 293 10.90 33.33 -5.60
N ALA A 294 11.58 34.47 -5.73
CA ALA A 294 13.01 34.51 -6.02
C ALA A 294 13.84 33.96 -4.86
N GLN A 295 13.49 34.28 -3.61
CA GLN A 295 14.12 33.72 -2.41
C GLN A 295 13.91 32.20 -2.34
N LEU A 296 12.70 31.71 -2.56
CA LEU A 296 12.41 30.27 -2.59
C LEU A 296 13.21 29.55 -3.66
N LYS A 297 13.32 30.12 -4.88
CA LYS A 297 14.17 29.56 -5.94
C LYS A 297 15.64 29.49 -5.52
N SER A 298 16.15 30.53 -4.85
CA SER A 298 17.53 30.52 -4.32
C SER A 298 17.73 29.43 -3.26
N THR A 299 16.76 29.24 -2.35
CA THR A 299 16.81 28.18 -1.34
C THR A 299 16.76 26.79 -1.96
N ILE A 300 15.88 26.58 -2.96
CA ILE A 300 15.80 25.32 -3.70
C ILE A 300 17.13 25.02 -4.39
N ALA A 301 17.75 26.00 -5.05
CA ALA A 301 19.05 25.81 -5.69
C ALA A 301 20.15 25.44 -4.68
N ALA A 302 20.18 26.09 -3.51
CA ALA A 302 21.11 25.75 -2.44
C ALA A 302 20.89 24.33 -1.87
N GLN A 303 19.63 23.94 -1.69
CA GLN A 303 19.27 22.59 -1.25
C GLN A 303 19.63 21.53 -2.29
N GLN A 304 19.43 21.80 -3.59
CA GLN A 304 19.83 20.92 -4.67
C GLN A 304 21.35 20.70 -4.69
N GLU A 305 22.14 21.75 -4.48
CA GLU A 305 23.60 21.61 -4.38
C GLU A 305 24.03 20.82 -3.13
N GLN A 306 23.35 21.02 -2.00
CA GLN A 306 23.62 20.24 -0.79
C GLN A 306 23.28 18.75 -0.98
N ILE A 307 22.18 18.44 -1.68
CA ILE A 307 21.84 17.05 -2.05
C ILE A 307 22.93 16.44 -2.94
N ARG A 308 23.42 17.20 -3.94
CA ARG A 308 24.51 16.75 -4.82
C ARG A 308 25.78 16.43 -4.02
N GLN A 309 26.18 17.30 -3.09
CA GLN A 309 27.33 17.06 -2.23
C GLN A 309 27.15 15.83 -1.33
N LEU A 310 25.95 15.61 -0.78
CA LEU A 310 25.67 14.41 0.01
C LEU A 310 25.72 13.13 -0.84
N GLN A 311 25.28 13.20 -2.09
CA GLN A 311 25.38 12.07 -3.04
C GLN A 311 26.84 11.72 -3.32
N ASP A 312 27.70 12.71 -3.56
CA ASP A 312 29.13 12.51 -3.77
C ASP A 312 29.80 11.84 -2.54
N VAL A 313 29.46 12.28 -1.33
CA VAL A 313 29.97 11.68 -0.07
C VAL A 313 29.50 10.24 0.10
N ILE A 314 28.24 9.95 -0.24
CA ILE A 314 27.73 8.57 -0.18
C ILE A 314 28.51 7.67 -1.14
N GLU A 315 28.81 8.15 -2.34
CA GLU A 315 29.56 7.38 -3.32
C GLU A 315 31.01 7.15 -2.89
N GLU A 316 31.66 8.17 -2.32
CA GLU A 316 33.00 8.03 -1.74
C GLU A 316 33.02 7.01 -0.58
N LEU A 317 32.03 7.06 0.31
CA LEU A 317 31.92 6.10 1.42
C LEU A 317 31.67 4.68 0.93
N LYS A 318 30.84 4.48 -0.11
CA LYS A 318 30.64 3.17 -0.73
C LYS A 318 31.94 2.62 -1.30
N GLN A 319 32.68 3.44 -2.05
CA GLN A 319 33.95 3.04 -2.65
C GLN A 319 34.97 2.67 -1.57
N LYS A 320 35.04 3.45 -0.48
CA LYS A 320 35.89 3.14 0.66
C LYS A 320 35.49 1.83 1.34
N ASN A 321 34.20 1.57 1.51
CA ASN A 321 33.72 0.35 2.12
C ASN A 321 34.09 -0.89 1.28
N VAL A 322 33.96 -0.79 -0.06
CA VAL A 322 34.41 -1.85 -0.98
C VAL A 322 35.92 -2.09 -0.83
N SER A 323 36.72 -1.03 -0.79
CA SER A 323 38.17 -1.16 -0.59
C SER A 323 38.53 -1.76 0.79
N GLU A 324 37.80 -1.41 1.84
CA GLU A 324 37.99 -2.02 3.17
C GLU A 324 37.58 -3.49 3.19
N THR A 325 36.50 -3.89 2.50
CA THR A 325 36.13 -5.31 2.35
C THR A 325 37.20 -6.09 1.61
N GLU A 326 37.70 -5.60 0.47
CA GLU A 326 38.79 -6.25 -0.27
C GLU A 326 40.07 -6.38 0.57
N ARG A 327 40.40 -5.35 1.36
CA ARG A 327 41.54 -5.38 2.29
C ARG A 327 41.34 -6.39 3.41
N ASN A 328 40.12 -6.50 3.94
CA ASN A 328 39.79 -7.47 4.99
C ASN A 328 39.84 -8.90 4.45
N ASP A 329 39.33 -9.14 3.25
CA ASP A 329 39.42 -10.45 2.58
C ASP A 329 40.90 -10.83 2.38
N LEU A 330 41.75 -9.90 1.94
CA LEU A 330 43.18 -10.15 1.79
C LEU A 330 43.86 -10.49 3.14
N LEU A 331 43.47 -9.81 4.22
CA LEU A 331 43.97 -10.11 5.57
C LEU A 331 43.47 -11.47 6.06
N GLU A 332 42.23 -11.84 5.76
CA GLU A 332 41.70 -13.17 6.07
C GLU A 332 42.49 -14.26 5.36
N PHE A 333 42.79 -14.09 4.06
CA PHE A 333 43.66 -15.00 3.32
C PHE A 333 45.05 -15.12 3.96
N GLN A 334 45.65 -13.99 4.36
CA GLN A 334 46.98 -14.00 4.98
C GLN A 334 46.98 -14.69 6.35
N VAL A 335 45.94 -14.52 7.15
CA VAL A 335 45.79 -15.22 8.44
C VAL A 335 45.62 -16.72 8.20
N LEU A 336 44.80 -17.12 7.23
CA LEU A 336 44.60 -18.54 6.89
C LEU A 336 45.91 -19.20 6.42
N GLU A 337 46.70 -18.52 5.59
CA GLU A 337 48.02 -19.00 5.16
C GLU A 337 49.00 -19.13 6.35
N MET A 338 48.99 -18.17 7.28
CA MET A 338 49.78 -18.25 8.52
C MET A 338 49.33 -19.39 9.43
N GLU A 339 48.03 -19.64 9.55
CA GLU A 339 47.50 -20.77 10.32
C GLU A 339 47.88 -22.11 9.68
N GLU A 340 47.83 -22.21 8.35
CA GLU A 340 48.20 -23.42 7.62
C GLU A 340 49.70 -23.70 7.73
N THR A 341 50.55 -22.69 7.57
CA THR A 341 51.99 -22.83 7.78
C THR A 341 52.34 -23.19 9.23
N SER A 342 51.65 -22.61 10.22
CA SER A 342 51.82 -23.00 11.62
C SER A 342 51.40 -24.45 11.86
N LYS A 343 50.28 -24.90 11.28
CA LYS A 343 49.83 -26.30 11.36
C LYS A 343 50.86 -27.24 10.74
N GLN A 344 51.40 -26.90 9.57
CA GLN A 344 52.45 -27.66 8.88
C GLN A 344 53.69 -27.82 9.79
N GLN A 345 54.16 -26.72 10.42
CA GLN A 345 55.30 -26.77 11.34
C GLN A 345 55.02 -27.63 12.58
N THR A 346 53.81 -27.56 13.15
CA THR A 346 53.44 -28.44 14.27
C THR A 346 53.36 -29.91 13.86
N LEU A 347 52.97 -30.21 12.62
CA LEU A 347 52.95 -31.57 12.10
C LEU A 347 54.39 -32.10 11.92
N GLU A 348 55.26 -31.33 11.28
CA GLU A 348 56.66 -31.69 11.07
C GLU A 348 57.42 -31.90 12.40
N THR A 349 57.17 -31.07 13.40
CA THR A 349 57.77 -31.23 14.73
C THR A 349 57.26 -32.49 15.44
N LYS A 350 55.96 -32.80 15.30
CA LYS A 350 55.38 -34.04 15.82
C LYS A 350 55.98 -35.28 15.15
N GLU A 351 56.15 -35.27 13.83
CA GLU A 351 56.78 -36.37 13.09
C GLU A 351 58.23 -36.58 13.51
N LYS A 352 59.00 -35.51 13.71
CA LYS A 352 60.39 -35.59 14.24
C LYS A 352 60.44 -36.19 15.63
N LEU A 353 59.59 -35.74 16.56
CA LEU A 353 59.51 -36.29 17.91
C LEU A 353 59.09 -37.76 17.91
N GLN A 354 58.21 -38.16 16.99
CA GLN A 354 57.77 -39.53 16.84
C GLN A 354 58.89 -40.44 16.30
N ALA A 355 59.68 -39.96 15.35
CA ALA A 355 60.87 -40.65 14.85
C ALA A 355 61.96 -40.79 15.93
N GLU A 356 62.19 -39.75 16.75
CA GLU A 356 63.11 -39.82 17.89
C GLU A 356 62.64 -40.84 18.95
N LEU A 357 61.34 -40.88 19.24
CA LEU A 357 60.75 -41.88 20.13
C LEU A 357 60.92 -43.32 19.63
N GLU A 358 60.75 -43.55 18.33
CA GLU A 358 61.01 -44.85 17.70
C GLU A 358 62.48 -45.25 17.77
N LEU A 359 63.39 -44.31 17.53
CA LEU A 359 64.82 -44.55 17.67
C LEU A 359 65.20 -44.91 19.11
N ILE A 360 64.67 -44.19 20.10
CA ILE A 360 64.89 -44.49 21.53
C ILE A 360 64.36 -45.89 21.87
N LYS A 361 63.18 -46.27 21.36
CA LYS A 361 62.62 -47.61 21.56
C LYS A 361 63.53 -48.70 21.00
N GLN A 362 63.95 -48.58 19.74
CA GLN A 362 64.87 -49.53 19.12
C GLN A 362 66.18 -49.65 19.91
N THR A 363 66.75 -48.51 20.32
CA THR A 363 67.99 -48.51 21.11
C THR A 363 67.79 -49.19 22.48
N SER A 364 66.62 -49.02 23.10
CA SER A 364 66.28 -49.68 24.36
C SER A 364 66.10 -51.19 24.23
N GLU A 365 65.50 -51.65 23.12
CA GLU A 365 65.30 -53.07 22.79
C GLU A 365 66.63 -53.76 22.49
N GLU A 366 67.52 -53.11 21.73
CA GLU A 366 68.88 -53.62 21.49
C GLU A 366 69.69 -53.75 22.79
N ASN A 367 69.57 -52.77 23.70
CA ASN A 367 70.23 -52.81 25.00
C ASN A 367 69.67 -53.91 25.90
N LEU A 368 68.35 -54.18 25.85
CA LEU A 368 67.73 -55.31 26.54
C LEU A 368 68.19 -56.66 25.97
N ALA A 369 68.30 -56.77 24.64
CA ALA A 369 68.80 -57.98 23.99
C ALA A 369 70.26 -58.29 24.36
N LYS A 370 71.13 -57.28 24.42
CA LYS A 370 72.52 -57.43 24.89
C LYS A 370 72.59 -57.91 26.35
N ARG A 371 71.75 -57.37 27.23
CA ARG A 371 71.68 -57.82 28.64
C ARG A 371 71.15 -59.23 28.80
N LEU A 372 70.24 -59.68 27.92
CA LEU A 372 69.77 -61.07 27.92
C LEU A 372 70.87 -62.04 27.48
N LEU A 373 71.68 -61.68 26.48
CA LEU A 373 72.86 -62.47 26.07
C LEU A 373 73.92 -62.59 27.18
N GLU A 374 74.20 -61.52 27.92
CA GLU A 374 75.11 -61.58 29.08
C GLU A 374 74.59 -62.49 30.20
N ILE A 375 73.27 -62.52 30.43
CA ILE A 375 72.65 -63.41 31.42
C ILE A 375 72.73 -64.88 30.97
N GLU A 376 72.64 -65.13 29.67
CA GLU A 376 72.72 -66.47 29.07
C GLU A 376 74.17 -67.00 29.08
N GLU A 377 75.17 -66.15 28.84
CA GLU A 377 76.59 -66.46 29.04
C GLU A 377 76.95 -66.73 30.51
N LEU A 378 76.33 -66.02 31.46
CA LEU A 378 76.53 -66.27 32.89
C LEU A 378 75.84 -67.56 33.36
N LYS A 379 74.73 -67.96 32.73
CA LYS A 379 74.09 -69.27 32.95
C LYS A 379 74.89 -70.45 32.37
N ALA A 380 75.57 -70.26 31.24
CA ALA A 380 76.42 -71.29 30.61
C ALA A 380 77.68 -71.66 31.43
N LYS A 381 78.10 -70.78 32.36
CA LYS A 381 79.29 -70.98 33.21
C LYS A 381 79.01 -71.70 34.54
N LEU A 382 77.78 -72.17 34.77
CA LEU A 382 77.33 -72.71 36.07
C LEU A 382 76.77 -74.14 35.98
N GLY A 383 77.47 -75.01 35.24
CA GLY A 383 77.14 -76.44 35.18
C GLY A 383 78.34 -77.29 34.79
N ASN A 384 79.13 -77.75 35.76
CA ASN A 384 79.84 -79.04 35.71
C ASN A 384 80.65 -79.37 36.99
N ILE A 385 80.41 -80.58 37.50
CA ILE A 385 81.33 -81.57 38.11
C ILE A 385 80.78 -82.16 39.42
N GLY A 386 80.61 -83.49 39.40
CA GLY A 386 80.21 -84.34 40.52
C GLY A 386 81.34 -85.18 41.13
N ASP A 387 80.91 -85.88 42.19
CA ASP A 387 81.33 -87.13 42.86
C ASP A 387 82.75 -87.42 43.38
N GLU A 388 82.77 -87.66 44.72
CA GLU A 388 83.43 -88.70 45.55
C GLU A 388 84.94 -89.00 45.38
N SER A 389 85.80 -89.29 46.39
CA SER A 389 85.74 -89.44 47.85
C SER A 389 87.19 -89.67 48.32
N VAL A 390 87.74 -88.83 49.23
CA VAL A 390 88.82 -89.22 50.17
C VAL A 390 88.68 -88.36 51.45
N GLU A 391 87.88 -88.86 52.38
CA GLU A 391 87.60 -88.22 53.68
C GLU A 391 88.84 -88.15 54.59
N VAL A 392 88.83 -87.13 55.46
CA VAL A 392 89.75 -86.81 56.58
C VAL A 392 90.79 -85.69 56.32
N LYS A 393 91.15 -85.35 55.07
CA LYS A 393 91.77 -84.03 54.76
C LYS A 393 90.74 -82.98 54.30
N GLU A 394 89.61 -83.42 53.75
CA GLU A 394 88.55 -82.54 53.22
C GLU A 394 87.75 -81.77 54.27
N LEU A 395 87.64 -82.21 55.53
CA LEU A 395 86.80 -81.52 56.51
C LEU A 395 87.40 -80.18 56.97
N LYS A 396 88.73 -80.00 56.91
CA LYS A 396 89.37 -78.70 57.17
C LYS A 396 89.30 -77.75 55.98
N GLU A 397 89.33 -78.29 54.75
CA GLU A 397 89.23 -77.50 53.53
C GLU A 397 87.77 -77.18 53.16
N LYS A 398 86.80 -78.05 53.50
CA LYS A 398 85.36 -77.80 53.41
C LYS A 398 84.88 -76.78 54.45
N LEU A 399 85.50 -76.71 55.63
CA LEU A 399 85.23 -75.63 56.59
C LEU A 399 85.70 -74.28 56.03
N VAL A 400 86.91 -74.18 55.48
CA VAL A 400 87.41 -72.96 54.83
C VAL A 400 86.62 -72.61 53.56
N LYS A 401 86.23 -73.60 52.75
CA LYS A 401 85.33 -73.41 51.58
C LYS A 401 83.92 -73.00 52.01
N SER A 402 83.42 -73.50 53.14
CA SER A 402 82.13 -73.09 53.72
C SER A 402 82.21 -71.69 54.33
N GLU A 403 83.30 -71.33 55.00
CA GLU A 403 83.55 -69.98 55.53
C GLU A 403 83.72 -68.95 54.41
N THR A 404 84.40 -69.30 53.32
CA THR A 404 84.52 -68.44 52.12
C THR A 404 83.21 -68.38 51.33
N ALA A 405 82.46 -69.47 51.20
CA ALA A 405 81.12 -69.45 50.62
C ALA A 405 80.15 -68.62 51.47
N ASN A 406 80.26 -68.68 52.80
CA ASN A 406 79.45 -67.88 53.72
C ASN A 406 79.90 -66.40 53.71
N ALA A 407 81.18 -66.11 53.54
CA ALA A 407 81.67 -64.75 53.30
C ALA A 407 81.15 -64.19 51.97
N ASN A 408 81.16 -64.99 50.90
CA ASN A 408 80.61 -64.63 49.60
C ASN A 408 79.09 -64.44 49.66
N LEU A 409 78.34 -65.34 50.29
CA LEU A 409 76.90 -65.19 50.51
C LEU A 409 76.58 -63.94 51.33
N ASN A 410 77.37 -63.64 52.37
CA ASN A 410 77.20 -62.39 53.13
C ASN A 410 77.53 -61.15 52.29
N GLN A 411 78.51 -61.25 51.39
CA GLN A 411 78.83 -60.16 50.46
C GLN A 411 77.72 -59.98 49.42
N GLU A 412 77.18 -61.06 48.86
CA GLU A 412 76.02 -61.07 47.97
C GLU A 412 74.76 -60.55 48.68
N MET A 413 74.54 -60.92 49.94
CA MET A 413 73.42 -60.41 50.73
C MET A 413 73.57 -58.90 50.98
N ARG A 414 74.80 -58.40 51.17
CA ARG A 414 75.08 -56.96 51.27
C ARG A 414 74.92 -56.23 49.94
N THR A 415 75.34 -56.81 48.82
CA THR A 415 75.15 -56.20 47.49
C THR A 415 73.67 -56.18 47.11
N LEU A 416 72.96 -57.29 47.30
CA LEU A 416 71.52 -57.36 47.11
C LEU A 416 70.78 -56.39 48.03
N SER A 417 71.17 -56.26 49.30
CA SER A 417 70.58 -55.27 50.20
C SER A 417 70.80 -53.83 49.72
N LYS A 418 71.97 -53.53 49.14
CA LYS A 418 72.25 -52.22 48.53
C LYS A 418 71.43 -51.98 47.27
N GLU A 419 71.32 -52.98 46.39
CA GLU A 419 70.50 -52.89 45.18
C GLU A 419 69.00 -52.75 45.53
N LEU A 420 68.51 -53.48 46.52
CA LEU A 420 67.15 -53.37 47.01
C LEU A 420 66.88 -51.99 47.65
N GLY A 421 67.90 -51.42 48.32
CA GLY A 421 67.88 -50.03 48.77
C GLY A 421 67.78 -49.01 47.64
N LYS A 422 68.55 -49.20 46.55
CA LYS A 422 68.45 -48.35 45.35
C LYS A 422 67.09 -48.47 44.67
N ILE A 423 66.54 -49.68 44.54
CA ILE A 423 65.21 -49.91 43.97
C ILE A 423 64.13 -49.24 44.82
N ARG A 424 64.20 -49.34 46.15
CA ARG A 424 63.27 -48.62 47.05
C ARG A 424 63.33 -47.12 46.85
N PHE A 425 64.53 -46.55 46.76
CA PHE A 425 64.70 -45.12 46.51
C PHE A 425 64.14 -44.70 45.14
N GLN A 426 64.38 -45.49 44.10
CA GLN A 426 63.81 -45.23 42.76
C GLN A 426 62.28 -45.34 42.74
N LEU A 427 61.70 -46.32 43.44
CA LEU A 427 60.25 -46.46 43.57
C LEU A 427 59.65 -45.29 44.32
N GLN A 428 60.27 -44.85 45.41
CA GLN A 428 59.83 -43.67 46.15
C GLN A 428 59.88 -42.40 45.27
N GLY A 429 60.94 -42.24 44.46
CA GLY A 429 61.03 -41.16 43.47
C GLY A 429 59.87 -41.21 42.46
N LYS A 430 59.63 -42.36 41.85
CA LYS A 430 58.51 -42.54 40.90
C LYS A 430 57.14 -42.30 41.54
N GLU A 431 56.95 -42.71 42.79
CA GLU A 431 55.71 -42.46 43.53
C GLU A 431 55.49 -40.96 43.79
N THR A 432 56.56 -40.22 44.08
CA THR A 432 56.47 -38.75 44.21
C THR A 432 56.16 -38.06 42.89
N ASP A 433 56.71 -38.54 41.76
CA ASP A 433 56.44 -37.98 40.44
C ASP A 433 55.00 -38.28 39.98
N LEU A 434 54.53 -39.52 40.20
CA LEU A 434 53.13 -39.88 39.93
C LEU A 434 52.14 -39.02 40.72
N ASN A 435 52.44 -38.76 42.01
CA ASN A 435 51.62 -37.86 42.83
C ASN A 435 51.62 -36.42 42.32
N ARG A 436 52.71 -35.94 41.71
CA ARG A 436 52.75 -34.62 41.07
C ARG A 436 51.90 -34.59 39.80
N GLU A 437 51.99 -35.62 38.98
CA GLU A 437 51.16 -35.76 37.76
C GLU A 437 49.67 -35.84 38.09
N LEU A 438 49.29 -36.60 39.13
CA LEU A 438 47.90 -36.66 39.60
C LEU A 438 47.39 -35.28 40.04
N LYS A 439 48.17 -34.53 40.82
CA LYS A 439 47.80 -33.16 41.21
C LYS A 439 47.67 -32.22 40.02
N MET A 440 48.53 -32.36 39.02
CA MET A 440 48.48 -31.55 37.81
C MET A 440 47.24 -31.88 36.96
N THR A 441 46.91 -33.16 36.81
CA THR A 441 45.71 -33.59 36.07
C THR A 441 44.41 -33.21 36.79
N GLU A 442 44.37 -33.29 38.13
CA GLU A 442 43.26 -32.77 38.93
C GLU A 442 43.10 -31.25 38.76
N ALA A 443 44.19 -30.49 38.82
CA ALA A 443 44.15 -29.04 38.61
C ALA A 443 43.65 -28.66 37.20
N LEU A 444 44.10 -29.40 36.17
CA LEU A 444 43.65 -29.19 34.80
C LEU A 444 42.16 -29.55 34.62
N SER A 445 41.71 -30.62 35.27
CA SER A 445 40.29 -31.03 35.28
C SER A 445 39.40 -29.94 35.90
N VAL A 446 39.82 -29.37 37.04
CA VAL A 446 39.11 -28.25 37.69
C VAL A 446 39.07 -27.02 36.78
N GLN A 447 40.17 -26.66 36.13
CA GLN A 447 40.19 -25.56 35.16
C GLN A 447 39.23 -25.80 33.99
N LEU A 448 39.25 -27.00 33.40
CA LEU A 448 38.33 -27.38 32.32
C LEU A 448 36.87 -27.27 32.76
N GLN A 449 36.53 -27.77 33.95
CA GLN A 449 35.18 -27.71 34.48
C GLN A 449 34.72 -26.26 34.74
N GLN A 450 35.64 -25.39 35.16
CA GLN A 450 35.39 -23.96 35.32
C GLN A 450 35.18 -23.26 33.97
N TYR A 451 35.98 -23.57 32.95
CA TYR A 451 35.78 -23.05 31.58
C TYR A 451 34.44 -23.48 30.98
N VAL A 452 34.05 -24.74 31.15
CA VAL A 452 32.74 -25.24 30.67
C VAL A 452 31.59 -24.55 31.40
N SER A 453 31.69 -24.38 32.72
CA SER A 453 30.66 -23.72 33.52
C SER A 453 30.51 -22.23 33.14
N ASN A 454 31.64 -21.54 32.93
CA ASN A 454 31.65 -20.14 32.48
C ASN A 454 31.08 -20.01 31.05
N GLY A 455 31.47 -20.92 30.14
CA GLY A 455 30.98 -20.93 28.76
C GLY A 455 29.48 -21.19 28.67
N GLN A 456 28.93 -22.08 29.49
CA GLN A 456 27.48 -22.31 29.57
C GLN A 456 26.74 -21.07 30.10
N GLY A 457 27.28 -20.40 31.13
CA GLY A 457 26.70 -19.17 31.66
C GLY A 457 26.70 -18.01 30.65
N GLU A 458 27.78 -17.84 29.89
CA GLU A 458 27.85 -16.83 28.82
C GLU A 458 26.95 -17.17 27.63
N SER A 459 26.84 -18.44 27.26
CA SER A 459 25.94 -18.88 26.18
C SER A 459 24.49 -18.57 26.50
N SER A 460 24.05 -18.85 27.74
CA SER A 460 22.68 -18.53 28.17
C SER A 460 22.38 -17.03 28.15
N LYS A 461 23.35 -16.20 28.58
CA LYS A 461 23.21 -14.73 28.53
C LYS A 461 23.11 -14.22 27.09
N LYS A 462 23.95 -14.72 26.19
CA LYS A 462 23.90 -14.37 24.76
C LYS A 462 22.58 -14.80 24.12
N GLU A 463 22.03 -15.95 24.52
CA GLU A 463 20.73 -16.41 24.02
C GLU A 463 19.56 -15.52 24.50
N GLU A 464 19.60 -15.05 25.76
CA GLU A 464 18.63 -14.09 26.28
C GLU A 464 18.75 -12.72 25.61
N GLU A 465 19.97 -12.22 25.39
CA GLU A 465 20.21 -10.98 24.64
C GLU A 465 19.73 -11.09 23.19
N LEU A 466 19.96 -12.23 22.53
CA LEU A 466 19.47 -12.49 21.18
C LEU A 466 17.93 -12.50 21.12
N LYS A 467 17.26 -13.10 22.11
CA LYS A 467 15.79 -13.06 22.22
C LYS A 467 15.29 -11.63 22.39
N LYS A 468 15.97 -10.83 23.23
CA LYS A 468 15.62 -9.43 23.45
C LYS A 468 15.79 -8.59 22.18
N LEU A 469 16.91 -8.74 21.48
CA LEU A 469 17.18 -8.05 20.21
C LEU A 469 16.20 -8.44 19.11
N LYS A 470 15.80 -9.71 19.01
CA LYS A 470 14.76 -10.15 18.05
C LYS A 470 13.41 -9.47 18.29
N LEU A 471 13.02 -9.34 19.55
CA LEU A 471 11.76 -8.71 19.95
C LEU A 471 11.79 -7.19 19.69
N GLU A 472 12.94 -6.56 19.91
CA GLU A 472 13.17 -5.15 19.60
C GLU A 472 13.16 -4.89 18.09
N LEU A 473 13.76 -5.79 17.30
CA LEU A 473 13.74 -5.72 15.83
C LEU A 473 12.33 -5.87 15.27
N GLU A 474 11.51 -6.78 15.80
CA GLU A 474 10.10 -6.92 15.39
C GLU A 474 9.28 -5.64 15.71
N ASN A 475 9.54 -5.01 16.85
CA ASN A 475 8.89 -3.75 17.21
C ASN A 475 9.30 -2.59 16.27
N VAL A 476 10.58 -2.49 15.92
CA VAL A 476 11.08 -1.49 14.98
C VAL A 476 10.48 -1.72 13.58
N GLU A 477 10.34 -2.97 13.14
CA GLU A 477 9.71 -3.31 11.86
C GLU A 477 8.24 -2.85 11.82
N LYS A 478 7.48 -3.07 12.91
CA LYS A 478 6.09 -2.59 13.04
C LYS A 478 6.01 -1.06 13.01
N GLN A 479 6.91 -0.37 13.71
CA GLN A 479 6.97 1.09 13.68
C GLN A 479 7.33 1.63 12.29
N ARG A 480 8.23 0.96 11.56
CA ARG A 480 8.57 1.33 10.18
C ARG A 480 7.35 1.23 9.27
N GLN A 481 6.62 0.11 9.35
CA GLN A 481 5.41 -0.10 8.54
C GLN A 481 4.32 0.93 8.83
N GLU A 482 4.13 1.28 10.11
CA GLU A 482 3.16 2.30 10.51
C GLU A 482 3.56 3.70 10.00
N LEU A 483 4.84 4.08 10.15
CA LEU A 483 5.35 5.36 9.62
C LEU A 483 5.28 5.42 8.09
N GLU A 484 5.53 4.32 7.39
CA GLU A 484 5.44 4.24 5.94
C GLU A 484 3.99 4.41 5.46
N LYS A 485 3.03 3.83 6.19
CA LYS A 485 1.59 4.05 5.95
C LYS A 485 1.21 5.52 6.16
N GLN A 486 1.64 6.12 7.28
CA GLN A 486 1.39 7.54 7.57
C GLN A 486 2.00 8.47 6.51
N LEU A 487 3.21 8.18 6.03
CA LEU A 487 3.84 8.92 4.94
C LEU A 487 3.02 8.85 3.64
N LYS A 488 2.50 7.66 3.31
CA LYS A 488 1.70 7.44 2.11
C LYS A 488 0.36 8.18 2.19
N ASP A 489 -0.28 8.17 3.35
CA ASP A 489 -1.55 8.87 3.56
C ASP A 489 -1.34 10.39 3.55
N LEU A 490 -0.28 10.90 4.18
CA LEU A 490 0.08 12.32 4.15
C LEU A 490 0.44 12.79 2.73
N ALA A 491 1.11 11.95 1.94
CA ALA A 491 1.42 12.26 0.55
C ALA A 491 0.16 12.38 -0.32
N LYS A 492 -0.84 11.52 -0.10
CA LYS A 492 -2.15 11.62 -0.77
C LYS A 492 -2.89 12.89 -0.36
N GLU A 493 -2.89 13.21 0.94
CA GLU A 493 -3.54 14.42 1.45
C GLU A 493 -2.86 15.68 0.91
N TYR A 494 -1.52 15.70 0.84
CA TYR A 494 -0.77 16.81 0.24
C TYR A 494 -1.04 16.96 -1.26
N ALA A 495 -1.18 15.85 -2.00
CA ALA A 495 -1.54 15.88 -3.41
C ALA A 495 -2.96 16.46 -3.60
N ALA A 496 -3.93 16.02 -2.80
CA ALA A 496 -5.29 16.55 -2.82
C ALA A 496 -5.32 18.05 -2.44
N TYR A 497 -4.56 18.45 -1.43
CA TYR A 497 -4.45 19.85 -1.03
C TYR A 497 -3.80 20.73 -2.11
N ARG A 498 -2.81 20.19 -2.84
CA ARG A 498 -2.19 20.86 -4.00
C ARG A 498 -3.16 21.03 -5.17
N GLU A 499 -4.08 20.10 -5.37
CA GLU A 499 -5.15 20.23 -6.37
C GLU A 499 -6.24 21.22 -5.93
N GLU A 500 -6.53 21.27 -4.62
CA GLU A 500 -7.55 22.16 -4.06
C GLU A 500 -7.07 23.61 -3.88
N GLN A 501 -5.77 23.84 -3.69
CA GLN A 501 -5.17 25.18 -3.75
C GLN A 501 -5.28 25.75 -5.16
N ARG A 502 -6.39 26.44 -5.43
CA ARG A 502 -6.46 27.40 -6.52
C ARG A 502 -5.65 28.65 -6.15
N PRO A 503 -4.87 29.23 -7.07
CA PRO A 503 -4.22 30.52 -6.87
C PRO A 503 -5.26 31.56 -6.41
N GLU A 504 -4.88 32.42 -5.47
CA GLU A 504 -5.74 33.48 -4.95
C GLU A 504 -6.07 34.48 -6.07
N ILE A 505 -7.29 34.41 -6.60
CA ILE A 505 -7.77 35.29 -7.66
C ILE A 505 -8.15 36.62 -7.01
N ARG A 506 -7.28 37.62 -7.09
CA ARG A 506 -7.47 38.96 -6.50
C ARG A 506 -8.23 39.90 -7.44
N THR A 507 -8.26 39.60 -8.74
CA THR A 507 -9.00 40.41 -9.74
C THR A 507 -9.80 39.55 -10.73
N GLU A 508 -10.85 40.12 -11.33
CA GLU A 508 -11.63 39.45 -12.40
C GLU A 508 -10.77 39.14 -13.64
N LEU A 509 -9.68 39.88 -13.86
CA LEU A 509 -8.72 39.62 -14.92
C LEU A 509 -7.90 38.35 -14.63
N GLU A 510 -7.42 38.19 -13.39
CA GLU A 510 -6.78 36.96 -12.93
C GLU A 510 -7.76 35.78 -12.95
N ARG A 511 -9.04 36.02 -12.66
CA ARG A 511 -10.09 35.01 -12.77
C ARG A 511 -10.20 34.49 -14.20
N ARG A 512 -10.29 35.41 -15.16
CA ARG A 512 -10.37 35.06 -16.59
C ARG A 512 -9.10 34.43 -17.11
N TYR A 513 -7.94 34.87 -16.62
CA TYR A 513 -6.65 34.28 -16.98
C TYR A 513 -6.53 32.85 -16.43
N GLU A 514 -6.87 32.62 -15.17
CA GLU A 514 -6.83 31.28 -14.57
C GLU A 514 -7.91 30.38 -15.17
N GLU A 515 -9.08 30.92 -15.50
CA GLU A 515 -10.13 30.18 -16.22
C GLU A 515 -9.69 29.84 -17.65
N ALA A 516 -9.01 30.74 -18.36
CA ALA A 516 -8.42 30.46 -19.66
C ALA A 516 -7.28 29.43 -19.55
N ARG A 517 -6.44 29.53 -18.53
CA ARG A 517 -5.35 28.57 -18.25
C ARG A 517 -5.90 27.19 -17.91
N TYR A 518 -6.95 27.11 -17.10
CA TYR A 518 -7.64 25.87 -16.76
C TYR A 518 -8.34 25.27 -17.97
N ARG A 519 -9.05 26.07 -18.77
CA ARG A 519 -9.64 25.61 -20.04
C ARG A 519 -8.58 25.11 -21.01
N LEU A 520 -7.43 25.78 -21.10
CA LEU A 520 -6.30 25.36 -21.91
C LEU A 520 -5.69 24.05 -21.38
N LYS A 521 -5.48 23.92 -20.07
CA LYS A 521 -4.99 22.70 -19.43
C LYS A 521 -5.92 21.52 -19.73
N ASN A 522 -7.22 21.68 -19.53
CA ASN A 522 -8.21 20.64 -19.83
C ASN A 522 -8.29 20.33 -21.32
N ALA A 523 -8.09 21.32 -22.19
CA ALA A 523 -8.03 21.09 -23.63
C ALA A 523 -6.77 20.29 -24.02
N LEU A 524 -5.62 20.60 -23.41
CA LEU A 524 -4.37 19.88 -23.62
C LEU A 524 -4.42 18.45 -23.05
N GLU A 525 -5.00 18.25 -21.87
CA GLU A 525 -5.25 16.93 -21.29
C GLU A 525 -6.17 16.12 -22.21
N LYS A 526 -7.27 16.70 -22.69
CA LYS A 526 -8.13 16.03 -23.68
C LYS A 526 -7.42 15.72 -24.99
N ILE A 527 -6.56 16.61 -25.49
CA ILE A 527 -5.75 16.34 -26.68
C ILE A 527 -4.82 15.16 -26.42
N HIS A 528 -4.15 15.13 -25.26
CA HIS A 528 -3.27 14.02 -24.89
C HIS A 528 -4.04 12.70 -24.76
N ASP A 529 -5.23 12.71 -24.16
CA ASP A 529 -6.12 11.55 -24.09
C ASP A 529 -6.52 11.08 -25.49
N TYR A 530 -6.84 12.01 -26.40
CA TYR A 530 -7.11 11.68 -27.80
C TYR A 530 -5.88 11.15 -28.54
N GLU A 531 -4.69 11.66 -28.27
CA GLU A 531 -3.43 11.16 -28.82
C GLU A 531 -3.14 9.75 -28.33
N LEU A 532 -3.34 9.46 -27.03
CA LEU A 532 -3.21 8.12 -26.46
C LEU A 532 -4.23 7.15 -27.04
N LEU A 533 -5.50 7.57 -27.16
CA LEU A 533 -6.55 6.79 -27.81
C LEU A 533 -6.23 6.55 -29.28
N TYR A 534 -5.70 7.56 -29.98
CA TYR A 534 -5.28 7.44 -31.37
C TYR A 534 -4.07 6.51 -31.52
N GLU A 535 -3.08 6.58 -30.63
CA GLU A 535 -1.95 5.64 -30.62
C GLU A 535 -2.37 4.22 -30.26
N ALA A 536 -3.29 4.06 -29.30
CA ALA A 536 -3.85 2.76 -28.94
C ALA A 536 -4.67 2.18 -30.11
N ALA A 537 -5.50 3.00 -30.75
CA ALA A 537 -6.24 2.62 -31.95
C ALA A 537 -5.28 2.25 -33.09
N LYS A 538 -4.23 3.04 -33.34
CA LYS A 538 -3.20 2.78 -34.35
C LYS A 538 -2.38 1.53 -34.06
N LYS A 539 -2.06 1.26 -32.79
CA LYS A 539 -1.45 -0.01 -32.36
C LYS A 539 -2.40 -1.19 -32.58
N SER A 540 -3.69 -1.02 -32.25
CA SER A 540 -4.72 -2.06 -32.46
C SER A 540 -5.03 -2.32 -33.94
N GLU A 541 -4.91 -1.31 -34.81
CA GLU A 541 -4.99 -1.42 -36.27
C GLU A 541 -3.76 -2.14 -36.84
N ASN A 542 -2.56 -1.80 -36.36
CA ASN A 542 -1.32 -2.44 -36.81
C ASN A 542 -1.18 -3.90 -36.35
N ASP A 543 -1.74 -4.28 -35.19
CA ASP A 543 -1.73 -5.66 -34.69
C ASP A 543 -2.85 -6.54 -35.30
N GLY A 544 -3.78 -5.95 -36.09
CA GLY A 544 -4.89 -6.69 -36.73
C GLY A 544 -5.85 -7.39 -35.77
N SER A 545 -5.64 -7.29 -34.46
CA SER A 545 -6.41 -7.95 -33.41
C SER A 545 -7.80 -7.34 -33.25
N MET A 546 -7.92 -6.01 -33.29
CA MET A 546 -9.21 -5.34 -33.19
C MET A 546 -10.04 -5.52 -34.46
N SER A 547 -9.39 -5.52 -35.62
CA SER A 547 -10.06 -5.81 -36.90
C SER A 547 -10.63 -7.23 -36.93
N LYS A 548 -9.90 -8.22 -36.41
CA LYS A 548 -10.40 -9.60 -36.31
C LYS A 548 -11.55 -9.73 -35.32
N HIS A 549 -11.44 -9.10 -34.15
CA HIS A 549 -12.50 -9.15 -33.15
C HIS A 549 -13.79 -8.48 -33.63
N LEU A 550 -13.69 -7.32 -34.29
CA LEU A 550 -14.85 -6.65 -34.90
C LEU A 550 -15.43 -7.45 -36.08
N GLU A 551 -14.59 -8.19 -36.82
CA GLU A 551 -15.06 -9.08 -37.89
C GLU A 551 -15.81 -10.29 -37.33
N GLU A 552 -15.35 -10.85 -36.21
CA GLU A 552 -16.03 -11.92 -35.46
C GLU A 552 -17.36 -11.42 -34.86
N GLU A 553 -17.38 -10.29 -34.16
CA GLU A 553 -18.63 -9.69 -33.64
C GLU A 553 -19.62 -9.35 -34.77
N LEU A 554 -19.13 -8.88 -35.92
CA LEU A 554 -19.98 -8.61 -37.07
C LEU A 554 -20.59 -9.89 -37.66
N ILE A 555 -19.86 -11.01 -37.63
CA ILE A 555 -20.37 -12.32 -38.03
C ILE A 555 -21.45 -12.78 -37.04
N GLU A 556 -21.20 -12.69 -35.73
CA GLU A 556 -22.17 -13.06 -34.69
C GLU A 556 -23.46 -12.24 -34.79
N VAL A 557 -23.36 -10.92 -34.98
CA VAL A 557 -24.53 -10.04 -35.16
C VAL A 557 -25.29 -10.39 -36.43
N LYS A 558 -24.61 -10.74 -37.53
CA LYS A 558 -25.26 -11.19 -38.77
C LYS A 558 -25.99 -12.51 -38.58
N GLU A 559 -25.41 -13.46 -37.87
CA GLU A 559 -26.03 -14.75 -37.56
C GLU A 559 -27.25 -14.59 -36.66
N PHE A 560 -27.13 -13.76 -35.60
CA PHE A 560 -28.24 -13.43 -34.72
C PHE A 560 -29.39 -12.75 -35.47
N ASN A 561 -29.07 -11.79 -36.35
CA ASN A 561 -30.08 -11.10 -37.15
C ASN A 561 -30.73 -12.05 -38.17
N ALA A 562 -29.96 -12.95 -38.81
CA ALA A 562 -30.51 -13.99 -39.67
C ALA A 562 -31.43 -14.95 -38.90
N HIS A 563 -31.10 -15.28 -37.65
CA HIS A 563 -31.94 -16.09 -36.77
C HIS A 563 -33.25 -15.38 -36.43
N LEU A 564 -33.20 -14.10 -36.02
CA LEU A 564 -34.39 -13.28 -35.79
C LEU A 564 -35.26 -13.19 -37.05
N GLN A 565 -34.65 -13.00 -38.23
CA GLN A 565 -35.38 -12.94 -39.49
C GLN A 565 -36.11 -14.26 -39.79
N ARG A 566 -35.48 -15.42 -39.53
CA ARG A 566 -36.15 -16.74 -39.65
C ARG A 566 -37.31 -16.87 -38.65
N GLN A 567 -37.14 -16.41 -37.41
CA GLN A 567 -38.21 -16.43 -36.42
C GLN A 567 -39.39 -15.55 -36.83
N PHE A 568 -39.15 -14.31 -37.26
CA PHE A 568 -40.19 -13.42 -37.77
C PHE A 568 -40.89 -13.99 -38.99
N GLN A 569 -40.16 -14.59 -39.92
CA GLN A 569 -40.77 -15.25 -41.07
C GLN A 569 -41.67 -16.40 -40.64
N THR A 570 -41.24 -17.21 -39.66
CA THR A 570 -42.02 -18.32 -39.12
C THR A 570 -43.29 -17.80 -38.42
N GLN A 571 -43.17 -16.77 -37.60
CA GLN A 571 -44.32 -16.12 -36.96
C GLN A 571 -45.29 -15.53 -37.99
N SER A 572 -44.77 -14.88 -39.04
CA SER A 572 -45.59 -14.35 -40.14
C SER A 572 -46.37 -15.46 -40.84
N ASN A 573 -45.71 -16.59 -41.15
CA ASN A 573 -46.35 -17.75 -41.77
C ASN A 573 -47.45 -18.34 -40.87
N ILE A 574 -47.22 -18.41 -39.55
CA ILE A 574 -48.22 -18.87 -38.57
C ILE A 574 -49.42 -17.90 -38.55
N ILE A 575 -49.17 -16.59 -38.47
CA ILE A 575 -50.22 -15.57 -38.49
C ILE A 575 -51.05 -15.66 -39.76
N GLU A 576 -50.41 -15.86 -40.92
CA GLU A 576 -51.09 -15.96 -42.20
C GLU A 576 -51.94 -17.24 -42.30
N ALA A 577 -51.44 -18.38 -41.80
CA ALA A 577 -52.20 -19.61 -41.67
C ALA A 577 -53.41 -19.45 -40.73
N LEU A 578 -53.24 -18.78 -39.59
CA LEU A 578 -54.33 -18.49 -38.66
C LEU A 578 -55.37 -17.54 -39.26
N LYS A 579 -54.94 -16.48 -39.95
CA LYS A 579 -55.84 -15.58 -40.69
C LYS A 579 -56.67 -16.35 -41.71
N LYS A 580 -56.05 -17.24 -42.48
CA LYS A 580 -56.76 -18.09 -43.45
C LYS A 580 -57.80 -18.98 -42.78
N LYS A 581 -57.47 -19.61 -41.64
CA LYS A 581 -58.43 -20.39 -40.84
C LYS A 581 -59.60 -19.55 -40.33
N VAL A 582 -59.34 -18.34 -39.82
CA VAL A 582 -60.40 -17.43 -39.33
C VAL A 582 -61.34 -16.99 -40.46
N ILE A 583 -60.79 -16.68 -41.64
CA ILE A 583 -61.60 -16.31 -42.81
C ILE A 583 -62.47 -17.50 -43.27
N GLN A 584 -61.91 -18.71 -43.31
CA GLN A 584 -62.64 -19.93 -43.64
C GLN A 584 -63.78 -20.18 -42.65
N HIS A 585 -63.49 -20.15 -41.35
CA HIS A 585 -64.49 -20.34 -40.30
C HIS A 585 -65.60 -19.27 -40.37
N ARG A 586 -65.24 -18.01 -40.61
CA ARG A 586 -66.24 -16.94 -40.81
C ARG A 586 -67.14 -17.23 -42.02
N SER A 587 -66.58 -17.67 -43.14
CA SER A 587 -67.36 -18.02 -44.32
C SER A 587 -68.31 -19.19 -44.07
N PHE A 588 -67.90 -20.16 -43.24
CA PHE A 588 -68.77 -21.24 -42.80
C PHE A 588 -69.90 -20.72 -41.91
N CYS A 589 -69.61 -19.89 -40.90
CA CYS A 589 -70.63 -19.26 -40.07
C CYS A 589 -71.65 -18.45 -40.90
N ASP A 590 -71.18 -17.66 -41.86
CA ASP A 590 -72.05 -16.90 -42.76
C ASP A 590 -72.94 -17.83 -43.60
N ARG A 591 -72.42 -18.99 -44.03
CA ARG A 591 -73.22 -20.02 -44.73
C ARG A 591 -74.26 -20.65 -43.80
N VAL A 592 -73.88 -21.01 -42.57
CA VAL A 592 -74.82 -21.56 -41.57
C VAL A 592 -75.93 -20.55 -41.24
N ASN A 593 -75.58 -19.28 -41.08
CA ASN A 593 -76.57 -18.21 -40.86
C ASN A 593 -77.55 -18.10 -42.03
N LYS A 594 -77.08 -18.12 -43.28
CA LYS A 594 -77.96 -18.14 -44.46
C LYS A 594 -78.84 -19.39 -44.52
N LEU A 595 -78.31 -20.55 -44.14
CA LEU A 595 -79.11 -21.78 -44.09
C LEU A 595 -80.17 -21.71 -42.99
N SER A 596 -79.92 -21.02 -41.88
CA SER A 596 -80.91 -20.85 -40.81
C SER A 596 -82.12 -20.00 -41.22
N GLU A 597 -82.00 -19.18 -42.28
CA GLU A 597 -83.11 -18.42 -42.87
C GLU A 597 -84.02 -19.30 -43.75
N LEU A 598 -83.59 -20.52 -44.10
CA LEU A 598 -84.43 -21.45 -44.85
C LEU A 598 -85.44 -22.12 -43.91
N GLU A 599 -86.71 -22.14 -44.28
CA GLU A 599 -87.74 -22.83 -43.50
C GLU A 599 -87.75 -24.35 -43.71
N ASP A 600 -87.16 -24.85 -44.82
CA ASP A 600 -87.15 -26.28 -45.13
C ASP A 600 -85.93 -27.00 -44.53
N PRO A 601 -86.11 -27.82 -43.48
CA PRO A 601 -85.01 -28.54 -42.83
C PRO A 601 -84.37 -29.60 -43.74
N SER A 602 -85.07 -30.06 -44.78
CA SER A 602 -84.54 -31.03 -45.74
C SER A 602 -83.45 -30.40 -46.61
N ARG A 603 -83.71 -29.19 -47.08
CA ARG A 603 -82.78 -28.41 -47.90
C ARG A 603 -81.55 -27.97 -47.10
N ILE A 604 -81.74 -27.56 -45.84
CA ILE A 604 -80.62 -27.24 -44.93
C ILE A 604 -79.72 -28.46 -44.74
N GLN A 605 -80.32 -29.63 -44.48
CA GLN A 605 -79.58 -30.87 -44.29
C GLN A 605 -78.76 -31.23 -45.54
N GLU A 606 -79.34 -31.13 -46.73
CA GLU A 606 -78.66 -31.45 -47.99
C GLU A 606 -77.48 -30.50 -48.26
N GLU A 607 -77.67 -29.19 -48.07
CA GLU A 607 -76.63 -28.17 -48.23
C GLU A 607 -75.45 -28.37 -47.25
N LEU A 608 -75.73 -28.74 -46.00
CA LEU A 608 -74.68 -29.07 -45.02
C LEU A 608 -73.94 -30.36 -45.36
N VAL A 609 -74.64 -31.38 -45.88
CA VAL A 609 -74.00 -32.62 -46.36
C VAL A 609 -73.11 -32.33 -47.57
N MET A 610 -73.57 -31.51 -48.52
CA MET A 610 -72.78 -31.10 -49.68
C MET A 610 -71.52 -30.33 -49.24
N PHE A 611 -71.67 -29.34 -48.35
CA PHE A 611 -70.51 -28.62 -47.80
C PHE A 611 -69.52 -29.56 -47.10
N SER A 612 -70.01 -30.55 -46.35
CA SER A 612 -69.15 -31.53 -45.66
C SER A 612 -68.39 -32.47 -46.60
N ARG A 613 -68.89 -32.68 -47.82
CA ARG A 613 -68.22 -33.49 -48.85
C ARG A 613 -67.22 -32.69 -49.66
N GLU A 614 -67.49 -31.41 -49.87
CA GLU A 614 -66.65 -30.50 -50.66
C GLU A 614 -65.44 -29.97 -49.87
N ASN A 615 -65.46 -30.06 -48.54
CA ASN A 615 -64.43 -29.52 -47.67
C ASN A 615 -63.90 -30.59 -46.71
N ASP A 616 -62.59 -30.67 -46.56
CA ASP A 616 -61.93 -31.54 -45.57
C ASP A 616 -61.32 -30.70 -44.44
N CYS A 617 -62.19 -30.08 -43.65
CA CYS A 617 -61.81 -29.22 -42.51
C CYS A 617 -62.68 -29.47 -41.29
N ASP A 618 -62.32 -28.90 -40.13
CA ASP A 618 -63.10 -29.09 -38.90
C ASP A 618 -64.53 -28.51 -39.03
N ASP A 619 -64.71 -27.45 -39.81
CA ASP A 619 -66.02 -26.90 -40.14
C ASP A 619 -66.87 -27.88 -40.96
N ALA A 620 -66.25 -28.69 -41.83
CA ALA A 620 -66.93 -29.73 -42.59
C ALA A 620 -67.43 -30.87 -41.69
N LYS A 621 -66.63 -31.26 -40.69
CA LYS A 621 -67.04 -32.21 -39.66
C LYS A 621 -68.21 -31.66 -38.84
N LEU A 622 -68.14 -30.38 -38.47
CA LEU A 622 -69.23 -29.70 -37.75
C LEU A 622 -70.51 -29.63 -38.61
N ALA A 623 -70.40 -29.28 -39.89
CA ALA A 623 -71.52 -29.28 -40.83
C ALA A 623 -72.17 -30.67 -40.96
N SER A 624 -71.35 -31.72 -41.07
CA SER A 624 -71.82 -33.11 -41.10
C SER A 624 -72.58 -33.47 -39.82
N ASN A 625 -72.05 -33.10 -38.66
CA ASN A 625 -72.71 -33.33 -37.37
C ASN A 625 -74.04 -32.58 -37.26
N ILE A 626 -74.10 -31.32 -37.68
CA ILE A 626 -75.35 -30.54 -37.71
C ILE A 626 -76.37 -31.20 -38.66
N ALA A 627 -75.93 -31.65 -39.83
CA ALA A 627 -76.80 -32.35 -40.77
C ALA A 627 -77.36 -33.67 -40.20
N LEU A 628 -76.54 -34.42 -39.45
CA LEU A 628 -77.00 -35.62 -38.74
C LEU A 628 -78.06 -35.29 -37.68
N ILE A 629 -77.85 -34.24 -36.89
CA ILE A 629 -78.83 -33.78 -35.90
C ILE A 629 -80.16 -33.40 -36.57
N ILE A 630 -80.12 -32.62 -37.66
CA ILE A 630 -81.34 -32.23 -38.40
C ILE A 630 -82.05 -33.48 -38.96
N LYS A 631 -81.29 -34.44 -39.50
CA LYS A 631 -81.84 -35.73 -39.99
C LYS A 631 -82.56 -36.49 -38.89
N ASP A 632 -82.00 -36.54 -37.69
CA ASP A 632 -82.57 -37.26 -36.56
C ASP A 632 -83.80 -36.54 -35.97
N ILE A 633 -83.77 -35.21 -35.87
CA ILE A 633 -84.95 -34.41 -35.50
C ILE A 633 -86.10 -34.66 -36.48
N ARG A 634 -85.82 -34.64 -37.79
CA ARG A 634 -86.83 -34.90 -38.82
C ARG A 634 -87.43 -36.30 -38.73
N LYS A 635 -86.61 -37.32 -38.43
CA LYS A 635 -87.09 -38.69 -38.23
C LYS A 635 -87.95 -38.84 -36.98
N ASN A 636 -87.67 -38.06 -35.93
CA ASN A 636 -88.37 -38.11 -34.65
C ASN A 636 -89.59 -37.16 -34.57
N ALA A 637 -89.76 -36.23 -35.52
CA ALA A 637 -90.85 -35.24 -35.55
C ALA A 637 -92.28 -35.83 -35.74
N TYR A 638 -92.42 -37.15 -35.92
CA TYR A 638 -93.71 -37.87 -35.94
C TYR A 638 -94.08 -38.53 -34.60
N TYR A 639 -93.27 -38.37 -33.56
CA TYR A 639 -93.61 -38.75 -32.18
C TYR A 639 -93.76 -37.50 -31.32
N SER A 640 -94.77 -37.53 -30.44
CA SER A 640 -95.25 -36.48 -29.52
C SER A 640 -94.19 -35.59 -28.86
N PRO A 641 -94.60 -34.39 -28.37
CA PRO A 641 -93.71 -33.48 -27.65
C PRO A 641 -92.93 -34.22 -26.56
N LEU A 642 -91.62 -34.00 -26.49
CA LEU A 642 -90.80 -34.43 -25.36
C LEU A 642 -91.39 -33.83 -24.07
N GLU A 643 -92.21 -34.62 -23.38
CA GLU A 643 -92.52 -34.39 -21.97
C GLU A 643 -91.19 -34.45 -21.22
N ILE A 644 -90.66 -33.27 -20.86
CA ILE A 644 -89.55 -33.17 -19.94
C ILE A 644 -90.08 -33.66 -18.58
N SER A 645 -89.91 -34.96 -18.31
CA SER A 645 -90.20 -35.55 -17.00
C SER A 645 -89.25 -34.93 -15.98
N THR A 646 -89.76 -33.99 -15.19
CA THR A 646 -89.04 -33.37 -14.07
C THR A 646 -88.94 -34.26 -12.83
N ASN A 647 -89.31 -35.54 -12.90
CA ASN A 647 -89.52 -36.36 -11.70
C ASN A 647 -88.34 -37.22 -11.23
N HIS A 648 -87.21 -37.33 -11.96
CA HIS A 648 -86.13 -38.26 -11.56
C HIS A 648 -84.68 -37.74 -11.56
N HIS A 649 -84.44 -36.44 -11.62
CA HIS A 649 -83.09 -35.91 -11.34
C HIS A 649 -83.12 -34.98 -10.13
N LYS A 650 -82.71 -35.53 -8.98
CA LYS A 650 -82.34 -34.75 -7.79
C LYS A 650 -81.23 -33.78 -8.19
N ILE A 651 -81.60 -32.51 -8.39
CA ILE A 651 -80.66 -31.40 -8.45
C ILE A 651 -79.97 -31.35 -7.08
N ARG A 652 -78.75 -31.90 -6.99
CA ARG A 652 -77.85 -31.58 -5.87
C ARG A 652 -77.39 -30.14 -6.08
N GLN A 653 -77.67 -29.28 -5.11
CA GLN A 653 -77.05 -27.96 -5.01
C GLN A 653 -75.54 -28.16 -4.79
N TYR A 654 -74.71 -27.83 -5.78
CA TYR A 654 -73.29 -27.62 -5.54
C TYR A 654 -73.08 -26.15 -5.18
N ASN A 655 -72.97 -25.94 -3.87
CA ASN A 655 -72.34 -24.77 -3.29
C ASN A 655 -70.85 -24.76 -3.65
N SER A 656 -70.35 -23.55 -3.85
CA SER A 656 -68.94 -23.16 -3.98
C SER A 656 -68.06 -23.70 -2.85
N VAL A 657 -66.98 -24.42 -3.17
CA VAL A 657 -65.68 -24.36 -2.47
C VAL A 657 -64.57 -24.82 -3.44
N ASP A 658 -63.65 -23.89 -3.71
CA ASP A 658 -62.19 -24.01 -3.79
C ASP A 658 -61.53 -25.31 -4.30
N SER A 659 -60.74 -25.18 -5.38
CA SER A 659 -59.55 -25.98 -5.63
C SER A 659 -58.63 -25.24 -6.60
N SER A 660 -57.74 -24.47 -5.99
CA SER A 660 -56.38 -24.22 -6.43
C SER A 660 -55.75 -25.42 -7.16
N ALA A 661 -55.27 -25.21 -8.39
CA ALA A 661 -54.20 -26.01 -8.97
C ALA A 661 -53.47 -25.18 -10.04
N GLU A 662 -52.36 -24.59 -9.59
CA GLU A 662 -51.11 -24.40 -10.30
C GLU A 662 -51.14 -24.57 -11.82
N TRP A 663 -51.03 -23.45 -12.53
CA TRP A 663 -50.32 -23.42 -13.81
C TRP A 663 -49.13 -22.49 -13.67
N GLN A 664 -47.98 -23.12 -13.50
CA GLN A 664 -46.65 -22.54 -13.51
C GLN A 664 -46.44 -21.78 -14.82
N SER A 665 -46.29 -20.46 -14.71
CA SER A 665 -45.71 -19.65 -15.77
C SER A 665 -44.19 -19.73 -15.64
N ASN A 666 -43.56 -20.55 -16.48
CA ASN A 666 -42.13 -20.49 -16.72
C ASN A 666 -41.83 -19.35 -17.71
N SER A 667 -40.71 -18.67 -17.47
CA SER A 667 -39.97 -17.77 -18.36
C SER A 667 -40.17 -16.26 -18.15
N SER A 668 -39.41 -15.73 -17.21
CA SER A 668 -38.64 -14.51 -17.45
C SER A 668 -37.28 -14.67 -16.76
N GLU A 669 -36.24 -14.95 -17.56
CA GLU A 669 -34.85 -14.85 -17.13
C GLU A 669 -34.57 -13.40 -16.71
N GLY A 670 -34.38 -13.20 -15.41
CA GLY A 670 -33.82 -11.99 -14.85
C GLY A 670 -32.31 -11.99 -15.07
N ILE A 671 -31.83 -10.98 -15.79
CA ILE A 671 -30.41 -10.62 -15.83
C ILE A 671 -30.06 -10.10 -14.42
N VAL A 672 -29.30 -10.91 -13.67
CA VAL A 672 -28.68 -10.51 -12.41
C VAL A 672 -27.37 -9.81 -12.74
N SER A 673 -27.28 -8.51 -12.40
CA SER A 673 -25.99 -7.82 -12.29
C SER A 673 -25.33 -8.19 -10.96
N PRO A 674 -24.04 -8.55 -10.94
CA PRO A 674 -23.30 -8.76 -9.71
C PRO A 674 -22.56 -7.48 -9.37
N ASP A 675 -23.03 -6.74 -8.37
CA ASP A 675 -22.21 -5.88 -7.52
C ASP A 675 -23.10 -5.32 -6.43
N GLU A 676 -22.94 -5.86 -5.21
CA GLU A 676 -23.13 -5.19 -3.92
C GLU A 676 -23.02 -6.26 -2.82
N ASN A 677 -21.81 -6.42 -2.28
CA ASN A 677 -21.53 -6.91 -0.92
C ASN A 677 -20.04 -6.74 -0.63
N GLU A 678 -19.66 -5.59 -0.08
CA GLU A 678 -18.56 -5.48 0.88
C GLU A 678 -19.05 -4.58 2.03
N GLU A 679 -19.39 -5.23 3.15
CA GLU A 679 -19.21 -4.71 4.51
C GLU A 679 -17.86 -5.23 5.03
#